data_AF-A0A662B2C0-F1
#
_entry.id   AF-A0A662B2C0-F1
#
_cell.length_a   1.000
_cell.length_b   1.000
_cell.length_c   1.000
_cell.angle_alpha   90.00
_cell.angle_beta   90.00
_cell.angle_gamma   90.00
#
_symmetry.space_group_name_H-M   'P 1'
#
loop_
_entity.id
_entity.type
_entity.pdbx_description
1 polymer ?
#
loop_
_entity_poly.entity_id
_entity_poly.type
_entity_poly.pdbx_seq_one_letter_code
_entity_poly.pdbx_strand_id
1 'polypeptide(L)'
;MMKNNCTPQWRLWLILAIQICLFTFTNAQDSGGKDLLVAPLPELLRTEAGQSVESAAKWEEIRRNELLELFRDHVYGRIPESDLSINHRLVFEDREALQGTAIQKEVVLEVCSGDDTLEIGMLIFLPKDQSAAAPLFLGLNFNGNHTIHPDPRISLTKSWVRNNSSLGITDNRATEASRGASSSRWSVDLILSRGYGLATIYYGDIDPDFDDGFRNGIHGLVDPEASKREPDSWGSIAAWAWGLSRAMDYFETDVEIDHKRVALMGHSRLGKTSLWAGASDERFAMVVSNNSGCGGAALSRRPYGERVSNINTSFPHWFAGRFHDYNDNEGALPVDQHMLMAIVAPRPLYVASALKDDWADQRGEYLSLVYASEAYKFYDPGISLSFEMPGVDQPVGSGLLGYHIRSGKHDVKRYDWEQYLDLADRHMNSSGSPEYENPLTMEWIDERLYGTSPRLILNPQLEHRIWQQLDQGDSLVIQGMELLGRSADSILSLEPLVRKMTGKRLLGVSREAIGRLTTLSLAYRFKRDERHLLKLEEELKAVCNFNNWNPSHFLDVAEMACGVALAIDWAGEWLSPEVDRLARKALVNKALKPGLGNSGENGWITTDNNWNLVCHGGLSMAALAVYEDEPQLCADILHQAVENIPLALKPYAPDGVYPEGVSYWFYASTYLTAAISAYETALGTDFGFTGAPGVMESAVFSQVMAGPSGNYYNFFDSGLGGFHSLTHFGLLSWFALRSGSGFDWGAYGNLLEQVRVDMHQLRSARFYPVHFLNLVQLNHENQASFVWPELWSGGGEEPIVIMRDRHNSTDAFFLAAKGGRAADNHGNMDAGSFVFELDGVRWFIDPGNQSYNALEQIMDGGLWNRAQDSPRWSLLTKNSGGHSTLVVNGEEHLADARAPLIRRELRAKVPRFTFDLTALYGDNMQMTKRTFSRLSNTRLRITDELVFSPSTKNLSWQMITRAELWLEEGGVKLQQDGATLYLRLPSEVPFEVKVVSLDPPPLPYDKEIEGLKRLEIHWLREDFQGNTAILNIELDSKPF
;
A
#
# COMPACT_ATOMS: atom_id res chain seq x y z
N MET A 1 87.31 48.11 45.23
CA MET A 1 86.15 47.97 46.14
C MET A 1 84.92 47.66 45.32
N MET A 2 84.16 46.65 45.74
CA MET A 2 82.72 46.39 45.54
C MET A 2 82.08 46.86 44.21
N LYS A 3 81.75 45.96 43.27
CA LYS A 3 80.55 45.09 43.18
C LYS A 3 79.20 45.82 43.00
N ASN A 4 78.57 45.40 41.91
CA ASN A 4 77.14 45.29 41.61
C ASN A 4 76.32 46.57 41.51
N ASN A 5 75.83 46.84 40.29
CA ASN A 5 74.45 47.29 40.08
C ASN A 5 74.01 47.24 38.61
N CYS A 6 72.69 47.00 38.46
CA CYS A 6 71.82 47.31 37.33
C CYS A 6 72.01 46.49 36.02
N THR A 7 71.00 45.98 35.31
CA THR A 7 69.53 46.08 35.37
C THR A 7 68.92 45.02 34.41
N PRO A 8 67.61 44.68 34.53
CA PRO A 8 66.98 43.54 33.88
C PRO A 8 65.98 43.96 32.78
N GLN A 9 66.22 43.54 31.53
CA GLN A 9 65.21 43.66 30.46
C GLN A 9 64.94 42.37 29.67
N TRP A 10 65.71 41.31 29.93
CA TRP A 10 65.69 40.07 29.15
C TRP A 10 64.84 38.97 29.81
N ARG A 11 64.62 39.07 31.13
CA ARG A 11 63.83 38.08 31.90
C ARG A 11 62.32 38.31 31.86
N LEU A 12 61.86 39.52 31.56
CA LEU A 12 60.42 39.80 31.41
C LEU A 12 59.86 39.25 30.09
N TRP A 13 60.65 39.24 29.01
CA TRP A 13 60.24 38.62 27.74
C TRP A 13 60.23 37.09 27.79
N LEU A 14 61.08 36.47 28.61
CA LEU A 14 61.09 35.01 28.77
C LEU A 14 59.92 34.50 29.64
N ILE A 15 59.50 35.27 30.66
CA ILE A 15 58.38 34.89 31.53
C ILE A 15 57.04 35.14 30.83
N LEU A 16 56.92 36.19 30.00
CA LEU A 16 55.72 36.41 29.18
C LEU A 16 55.58 35.36 28.06
N ALA A 17 56.69 34.91 27.45
CA ALA A 17 56.66 33.82 26.46
C ALA A 17 56.35 32.45 27.08
N ILE A 18 56.80 32.18 28.32
CA ILE A 18 56.49 30.93 29.03
C ILE A 18 55.07 30.95 29.60
N GLN A 19 54.52 32.11 30.00
CA GLN A 19 53.10 32.20 30.38
C GLN A 19 52.16 32.18 29.17
N ILE A 20 52.55 32.68 28.00
CA ILE A 20 51.77 32.52 26.76
C ILE A 20 51.85 31.07 26.25
N CYS A 21 52.97 30.36 26.42
CA CYS A 21 53.06 28.93 26.11
C CYS A 21 52.43 28.01 27.17
N LEU A 22 52.21 28.47 28.42
CA LEU A 22 51.51 27.68 29.44
C LEU A 22 50.01 27.99 29.48
N PHE A 23 49.56 29.18 29.04
CA PHE A 23 48.13 29.45 28.82
C PHE A 23 47.60 28.83 27.52
N THR A 24 48.46 28.46 26.56
CA THR A 24 48.06 27.64 25.41
C THR A 24 48.09 26.14 25.68
N PHE A 25 48.49 25.70 26.87
CA PHE A 25 48.52 24.27 27.24
C PHE A 25 47.66 23.88 28.45
N THR A 26 46.90 24.80 29.05
CA THR A 26 45.97 24.47 30.15
C THR A 26 44.56 25.09 30.03
N ASN A 27 44.13 25.41 28.82
CA ASN A 27 42.71 25.63 28.48
C ASN A 27 42.40 25.10 27.08
N ALA A 28 42.54 23.79 26.93
CA ALA A 28 41.92 23.02 25.84
C ALA A 28 41.22 21.78 26.42
N GLN A 29 40.41 22.01 27.47
CA GLN A 29 39.15 21.28 27.57
C GLN A 29 38.14 22.13 26.82
N ASP A 30 38.11 21.98 25.49
CA ASP A 30 37.04 22.54 24.67
C ASP A 30 36.81 21.67 23.42
N SER A 31 35.59 21.16 23.33
CA SER A 31 34.81 20.80 22.14
C SER A 31 35.50 20.19 20.89
N GLY A 32 35.09 18.96 20.53
CA GLY A 32 35.07 18.48 19.14
C GLY A 32 36.40 18.01 18.56
N GLY A 33 36.71 16.71 18.70
CA GLY A 33 37.79 16.09 17.94
C GLY A 33 37.51 16.21 16.43
N LYS A 34 38.36 16.97 15.72
CA LYS A 34 38.33 17.21 14.27
C LYS A 34 37.98 15.95 13.49
N ASP A 35 37.20 16.10 12.41
CA ASP A 35 36.78 15.05 11.47
C ASP A 35 37.97 14.46 10.67
N LEU A 36 38.94 13.89 11.38
CA LEU A 36 40.13 13.24 10.84
C LEU A 36 39.73 11.88 10.27
N LEU A 37 39.83 11.75 8.95
CA LEU A 37 39.67 10.48 8.24
C LEU A 37 41.04 9.91 7.87
N VAL A 38 41.20 8.59 7.88
CA VAL A 38 42.43 7.92 7.42
C VAL A 38 42.58 7.97 5.89
N ALA A 39 41.49 8.23 5.16
CA ALA A 39 41.42 8.49 3.72
C ALA A 39 40.16 9.32 3.38
N PRO A 40 40.09 10.06 2.26
CA PRO A 40 38.85 10.72 1.80
C PRO A 40 37.70 9.70 1.71
N LEU A 41 36.43 10.02 1.94
CA LEU A 41 35.34 9.03 1.79
C LEU A 41 35.14 8.59 0.32
N PRO A 42 34.70 7.34 0.05
CA PRO A 42 34.26 6.95 -1.29
C PRO A 42 33.09 7.82 -1.77
N GLU A 43 33.06 8.13 -3.07
CA GLU A 43 32.04 8.99 -3.67
C GLU A 43 30.67 8.27 -3.72
N LEU A 44 29.66 8.84 -3.06
CA LEU A 44 28.32 8.25 -3.00
C LEU A 44 27.61 8.26 -4.36
N LEU A 45 27.64 9.41 -5.04
CA LEU A 45 26.89 9.68 -6.27
C LEU A 45 27.71 9.47 -7.56
N ARG A 46 28.72 8.60 -7.51
CA ARG A 46 29.51 8.20 -8.67
C ARG A 46 29.70 6.68 -8.68
N THR A 47 29.44 6.04 -9.82
CA THR A 47 29.63 4.58 -10.00
C THR A 47 31.10 4.19 -10.11
N GLU A 48 31.45 2.90 -10.00
CA GLU A 48 32.83 2.43 -10.21
C GLU A 48 33.32 2.71 -11.64
N ALA A 49 32.40 2.67 -12.62
CA ALA A 49 32.66 3.08 -14.00
C ALA A 49 32.85 4.60 -14.20
N GLY A 50 32.75 5.40 -13.13
CA GLY A 50 32.94 6.85 -13.17
C GLY A 50 31.74 7.67 -13.66
N GLN A 51 30.54 7.08 -13.72
CA GLN A 51 29.32 7.78 -14.13
C GLN A 51 28.70 8.55 -12.96
N SER A 52 28.20 9.76 -13.23
CA SER A 52 27.48 10.60 -12.27
C SER A 52 26.04 10.11 -12.07
N VAL A 53 25.60 10.04 -10.82
CA VAL A 53 24.23 9.68 -10.41
C VAL A 53 23.49 10.97 -10.07
N GLU A 54 22.50 11.33 -10.89
CA GLU A 54 21.86 12.66 -10.84
C GLU A 54 20.33 12.59 -10.70
N SER A 55 19.78 11.39 -10.53
CA SER A 55 18.34 11.16 -10.40
C SER A 55 18.04 9.90 -9.57
N ALA A 56 16.83 9.84 -9.01
CA ALA A 56 16.32 8.66 -8.29
C ALA A 56 16.37 7.39 -9.16
N ALA A 57 15.96 7.47 -10.44
CA ALA A 57 16.00 6.33 -11.35
C ALA A 57 17.41 5.74 -11.51
N LYS A 58 18.44 6.58 -11.72
CA LYS A 58 19.84 6.11 -11.82
C LYS A 58 20.35 5.56 -10.50
N TRP A 59 19.90 6.12 -9.38
CA TRP A 59 20.22 5.60 -8.06
C TRP A 59 19.68 4.19 -7.88
N GLU A 60 18.39 3.97 -8.15
CA GLU A 60 17.69 2.69 -7.97
C GLU A 60 18.16 1.61 -8.94
N GLU A 61 18.28 1.93 -10.22
CA GLU A 61 18.60 0.95 -11.26
C GLU A 61 20.07 0.54 -11.24
N ILE A 62 20.98 1.45 -10.88
CA ILE A 62 22.43 1.26 -11.05
C ILE A 62 23.16 1.33 -9.71
N ARG A 63 23.27 2.52 -9.10
CA ARG A 63 24.24 2.75 -8.02
C ARG A 63 23.90 2.00 -6.75
N ARG A 64 22.62 1.89 -6.39
CA ARG A 64 22.17 1.16 -5.20
C ARG A 64 22.55 -0.31 -5.28
N ASN A 65 22.28 -0.96 -6.42
CA ASN A 65 22.61 -2.37 -6.64
C ASN A 65 24.13 -2.60 -6.65
N GLU A 66 24.89 -1.71 -7.30
CA GLU A 66 26.36 -1.75 -7.29
C GLU A 66 26.93 -1.66 -5.86
N LEU A 67 26.41 -0.74 -5.03
CA LEU A 67 26.82 -0.62 -3.63
C LEU A 67 26.44 -1.85 -2.80
N LEU A 68 25.24 -2.41 -3.01
CA LEU A 68 24.80 -3.62 -2.33
C LEU A 68 25.73 -4.81 -2.63
N GLU A 69 26.16 -4.93 -3.89
CA GLU A 69 27.14 -5.94 -4.31
C GLU A 69 28.52 -5.74 -3.69
N LEU A 70 29.00 -4.49 -3.59
CA LEU A 70 30.26 -4.19 -2.90
C LEU A 70 30.19 -4.54 -1.40
N PHE A 71 29.07 -4.26 -0.73
CA PHE A 71 28.89 -4.65 0.67
C PHE A 71 28.80 -6.17 0.86
N ARG A 72 28.18 -6.91 -0.07
CA ARG A 72 28.21 -8.38 -0.09
C ARG A 72 29.65 -8.88 -0.24
N ASP A 73 30.40 -8.34 -1.19
CA ASP A 73 31.74 -8.85 -1.52
C ASP A 73 32.80 -8.53 -0.45
N HIS A 74 32.70 -7.36 0.19
CA HIS A 74 33.76 -6.84 1.06
C HIS A 74 33.46 -6.82 2.57
N VAL A 75 32.19 -6.85 2.99
CA VAL A 75 31.82 -6.64 4.40
C VAL A 75 30.92 -7.75 4.95
N TYR A 76 29.72 -7.93 4.41
CA TYR A 76 28.70 -8.79 5.03
C TYR A 76 28.63 -10.20 4.46
N GLY A 77 29.07 -10.38 3.21
CA GLY A 77 29.14 -11.65 2.52
C GLY A 77 27.85 -12.03 1.77
N ARG A 78 27.99 -13.01 0.87
CA ARG A 78 26.94 -13.59 0.04
C ARG A 78 26.28 -14.75 0.75
N ILE A 79 24.96 -14.72 0.74
CA ILE A 79 24.13 -15.83 1.20
C ILE A 79 24.09 -16.86 0.06
N PRO A 80 24.39 -18.14 0.32
CA PRO A 80 24.36 -19.17 -0.72
C PRO A 80 22.94 -19.43 -1.21
N GLU A 81 22.79 -19.70 -2.51
CA GLU A 81 21.56 -20.29 -3.03
C GLU A 81 21.40 -21.69 -2.41
N SER A 82 20.25 -21.94 -1.78
CA SER A 82 19.98 -23.19 -1.05
C SER A 82 18.53 -23.59 -1.19
N ASP A 83 18.28 -24.89 -1.35
CA ASP A 83 16.95 -25.50 -1.40
C ASP A 83 16.38 -25.66 0.01
N LEU A 84 16.16 -24.55 0.71
CA LEU A 84 15.53 -24.53 2.02
C LEU A 84 14.01 -24.53 1.89
N SER A 85 13.34 -25.35 2.69
CA SER A 85 11.90 -25.22 2.93
C SER A 85 11.65 -24.59 4.28
N ILE A 86 10.80 -23.56 4.33
CA ILE A 86 10.48 -22.86 5.58
C ILE A 86 9.00 -22.99 5.83
N ASN A 87 8.66 -23.71 6.90
CA ASN A 87 7.30 -23.81 7.40
C ASN A 87 7.16 -22.96 8.66
N HIS A 88 5.93 -22.70 9.09
CA HIS A 88 5.67 -22.06 10.37
C HIS A 88 4.60 -22.80 11.14
N ARG A 89 4.70 -22.73 12.47
CA ARG A 89 3.73 -23.31 13.39
C ARG A 89 3.42 -22.30 14.49
N LEU A 90 2.14 -22.09 14.77
CA LEU A 90 1.69 -21.36 15.95
C LEU A 90 1.88 -22.25 17.18
N VAL A 91 2.71 -21.82 18.14
CA VAL A 91 2.94 -22.51 19.42
C VAL A 91 1.82 -22.19 20.39
N PHE A 92 1.50 -20.90 20.54
CA PHE A 92 0.33 -20.45 21.30
C PHE A 92 -0.15 -19.09 20.81
N GLU A 93 -1.41 -18.79 21.12
CA GLU A 93 -2.01 -17.47 20.99
C GLU A 93 -2.82 -17.16 22.26
N ASP A 94 -2.65 -15.96 22.81
CA ASP A 94 -3.50 -15.38 23.85
C ASP A 94 -4.03 -14.03 23.38
N ARG A 95 -5.34 -13.98 23.09
CA ARG A 95 -6.04 -12.76 22.63
C ARG A 95 -6.41 -11.80 23.76
N GLU A 96 -6.17 -12.18 25.02
CA GLU A 96 -6.45 -11.39 26.22
C GLU A 96 -5.17 -11.06 27.01
N ALA A 97 -4.02 -11.11 26.33
CA ALA A 97 -2.73 -10.84 26.93
C ALA A 97 -2.64 -9.41 27.49
N LEU A 98 -1.74 -9.22 28.45
CA LEU A 98 -1.52 -7.94 29.13
C LEU A 98 -2.81 -7.31 29.68
N GLN A 99 -3.60 -8.12 30.41
CA GLN A 99 -4.88 -7.69 31.00
C GLN A 99 -5.90 -7.22 29.97
N GLY A 100 -5.92 -7.89 28.81
CA GLY A 100 -6.85 -7.59 27.72
C GLY A 100 -6.48 -6.34 26.91
N THR A 101 -5.20 -5.95 26.89
CA THR A 101 -4.72 -4.82 26.06
C THR A 101 -3.96 -5.28 24.81
N ALA A 102 -3.58 -6.56 24.73
CA ALA A 102 -2.79 -7.11 23.64
C ALA A 102 -3.23 -8.51 23.20
N ILE A 103 -2.90 -8.85 21.96
CA ILE A 103 -2.81 -10.23 21.47
C ILE A 103 -1.34 -10.65 21.55
N GLN A 104 -1.05 -11.80 22.15
CA GLN A 104 0.28 -12.37 22.23
C GLN A 104 0.33 -13.69 21.46
N LYS A 105 1.32 -13.84 20.56
CA LYS A 105 1.55 -15.06 19.79
C LYS A 105 3.00 -15.52 19.96
N GLU A 106 3.20 -16.83 19.98
CA GLU A 106 4.52 -17.42 19.73
C GLU A 106 4.44 -18.31 18.49
N VAL A 107 5.31 -18.05 17.52
CA VAL A 107 5.38 -18.74 16.24
C VAL A 107 6.78 -19.31 16.09
N VAL A 108 6.90 -20.55 15.63
CA VAL A 108 8.18 -21.15 15.27
C VAL A 108 8.28 -21.22 13.76
N LEU A 109 9.37 -20.68 13.21
CA LEU A 109 9.78 -20.93 11.83
C LEU A 109 10.64 -22.19 11.81
N GLU A 110 10.22 -23.19 11.04
CA GLU A 110 10.91 -24.47 10.87
C GLU A 110 11.64 -24.45 9.53
N VAL A 111 12.96 -24.28 9.57
CA VAL A 111 13.83 -24.21 8.40
C VAL A 111 14.44 -25.58 8.16
N CYS A 112 14.08 -26.23 7.05
CA CYS A 112 14.54 -27.57 6.74
C CYS A 112 15.48 -27.60 5.53
N SER A 113 16.54 -28.41 5.63
CA SER A 113 17.44 -28.79 4.54
C SER A 113 17.56 -30.31 4.55
N GLY A 114 16.87 -30.99 3.62
CA GLY A 114 16.74 -32.44 3.69
C GLY A 114 16.03 -32.90 4.98
N ASP A 115 16.70 -33.73 5.77
CA ASP A 115 16.20 -34.25 7.05
C ASP A 115 16.58 -33.36 8.26
N ASP A 116 17.49 -32.40 8.08
CA ASP A 116 17.94 -31.49 9.15
C ASP A 116 16.99 -30.30 9.28
N THR A 117 16.73 -29.86 10.52
CA THR A 117 15.79 -28.77 10.83
C THR A 117 16.37 -27.81 11.86
N LEU A 118 16.23 -26.51 11.59
CA LEU A 118 16.50 -25.42 12.52
C LEU A 118 15.18 -24.76 12.93
N GLU A 119 14.93 -24.63 14.24
CA GLU A 119 13.75 -23.94 14.79
C GLU A 119 14.12 -22.50 15.20
N ILE A 120 13.41 -21.51 14.66
CA ILE A 120 13.55 -20.10 15.02
C ILE A 120 12.28 -19.63 15.72
N GLY A 121 12.37 -19.33 17.03
CA GLY A 121 11.24 -18.86 17.83
C GLY A 121 11.00 -17.36 17.68
N MET A 122 9.78 -16.97 17.34
CA MET A 122 9.33 -15.59 17.22
C MET A 122 8.20 -15.29 18.20
N LEU A 123 8.41 -14.29 19.05
CA LEU A 123 7.41 -13.77 19.97
C LEU A 123 6.80 -12.50 19.38
N ILE A 124 5.47 -12.41 19.35
CA ILE A 124 4.73 -11.28 18.78
C ILE A 124 3.73 -10.75 19.80
N PHE A 125 3.70 -9.44 19.98
CA PHE A 125 2.65 -8.68 20.67
C PHE A 125 1.97 -7.75 19.67
N LEU A 126 0.64 -7.78 19.61
CA LEU A 126 -0.17 -6.88 18.78
C LEU A 126 -1.16 -6.09 19.65
N PRO A 127 -1.46 -4.82 19.34
CA PRO A 127 -2.54 -4.09 20.00
C PRO A 127 -3.88 -4.81 19.82
N LYS A 128 -4.71 -4.86 20.87
CA LYS A 128 -6.00 -5.58 20.82
C LYS A 128 -7.06 -4.87 19.97
N ASP A 129 -7.19 -3.56 20.13
CA ASP A 129 -8.26 -2.77 19.50
C ASP A 129 -7.84 -2.31 18.10
N GLN A 130 -7.97 -3.17 17.11
CA GLN A 130 -7.67 -2.79 15.72
C GLN A 130 -8.80 -3.15 14.76
N SER A 131 -9.28 -2.14 14.03
CA SER A 131 -10.14 -2.30 12.86
C SER A 131 -9.37 -2.73 11.61
N ALA A 132 -8.04 -2.82 11.67
CA ALA A 132 -7.12 -3.16 10.57
C ALA A 132 -5.89 -3.92 11.08
N ALA A 133 -4.99 -4.32 10.18
CA ALA A 133 -3.74 -4.98 10.53
C ALA A 133 -2.72 -4.02 11.18
N ALA A 134 -1.89 -4.51 12.11
CA ALA A 134 -1.01 -3.69 12.94
C ALA A 134 0.33 -3.38 12.28
N PRO A 135 0.77 -2.11 12.20
CA PRO A 135 2.18 -1.84 11.92
C PRO A 135 3.05 -2.44 13.03
N LEU A 136 4.29 -2.82 12.73
CA LEU A 136 5.08 -3.69 13.60
C LEU A 136 6.52 -3.20 13.73
N PHE A 137 7.08 -3.27 14.94
CA PHE A 137 8.53 -3.26 15.12
C PHE A 137 9.06 -4.69 15.20
N LEU A 138 10.06 -5.01 14.40
CA LEU A 138 10.79 -6.29 14.43
C LEU A 138 12.22 -6.05 14.92
N GLY A 139 12.65 -6.80 15.92
CA GLY A 139 14.04 -6.75 16.38
C GLY A 139 14.57 -8.10 16.86
N LEU A 140 15.90 -8.23 16.86
CA LEU A 140 16.56 -9.38 17.46
C LEU A 140 16.91 -9.09 18.93
N ASN A 141 16.88 -10.12 19.78
CA ASN A 141 17.28 -10.02 21.19
C ASN A 141 18.47 -10.93 21.53
N PHE A 142 19.12 -10.67 22.68
CA PHE A 142 20.40 -11.28 23.04
C PHE A 142 20.35 -12.57 23.87
N ASN A 143 19.23 -12.90 24.51
CA ASN A 143 19.24 -13.95 25.54
C ASN A 143 18.01 -14.88 25.51
N GLY A 144 17.14 -14.77 24.50
CA GLY A 144 15.90 -15.54 24.39
C GLY A 144 14.66 -14.66 24.52
N ASN A 145 13.59 -15.05 23.83
CA ASN A 145 12.30 -14.32 23.85
C ASN A 145 11.68 -14.24 25.27
N HIS A 146 11.91 -15.24 26.12
CA HIS A 146 11.47 -15.24 27.53
C HIS A 146 12.07 -14.09 28.34
N THR A 147 13.19 -13.50 27.90
CA THR A 147 13.81 -12.36 28.61
C THR A 147 13.10 -11.03 28.32
N ILE A 148 12.24 -10.96 27.30
CA ILE A 148 11.58 -9.75 26.83
C ILE A 148 10.37 -9.41 27.71
N HIS A 149 9.64 -10.42 28.19
CA HIS A 149 8.47 -10.24 29.03
C HIS A 149 8.36 -11.35 30.08
N PRO A 150 7.89 -11.07 31.32
CA PRO A 150 7.84 -12.05 32.41
C PRO A 150 6.78 -13.17 32.27
N ASP A 151 6.04 -13.22 31.17
CA ASP A 151 4.96 -14.20 30.98
C ASP A 151 5.52 -15.63 30.94
N PRO A 152 5.05 -16.56 31.79
CA PRO A 152 5.54 -17.94 31.84
C PRO A 152 5.21 -18.78 30.60
N ARG A 153 4.26 -18.34 29.76
CA ARG A 153 3.88 -19.05 28.52
C ARG A 153 4.92 -18.88 27.41
N ILE A 154 5.76 -17.86 27.48
CA ILE A 154 6.85 -17.67 26.51
C ILE A 154 7.88 -18.78 26.70
N SER A 155 8.16 -19.52 25.64
CA SER A 155 9.08 -20.64 25.67
C SER A 155 10.51 -20.20 26.02
N LEU A 156 11.22 -21.03 26.81
CA LEU A 156 12.67 -20.90 26.95
C LEU A 156 13.33 -21.39 25.66
N THR A 157 14.28 -20.64 25.12
CA THR A 157 15.07 -21.11 23.97
C THR A 157 15.87 -22.37 24.34
N LYS A 158 15.89 -23.34 23.41
CA LYS A 158 16.71 -24.55 23.49
C LYS A 158 18.12 -24.33 22.94
N SER A 159 18.33 -23.22 22.22
CA SER A 159 19.59 -22.87 21.58
C SER A 159 20.67 -22.53 22.61
N TRP A 160 21.91 -22.50 22.16
CA TRP A 160 23.03 -22.08 23.00
C TRP A 160 22.86 -20.63 23.41
N VAL A 161 22.99 -20.34 24.71
CA VAL A 161 22.97 -18.96 25.24
C VAL A 161 24.29 -18.68 25.96
N ARG A 162 24.82 -17.47 25.85
CA ARG A 162 26.06 -17.10 26.56
C ARG A 162 25.82 -17.07 28.07
N ASN A 163 26.68 -17.76 28.84
CA ASN A 163 26.63 -17.72 30.31
C ASN A 163 26.64 -16.29 30.85
N ASN A 164 25.73 -16.00 31.76
CA ASN A 164 25.62 -14.71 32.41
C ASN A 164 25.07 -14.88 33.84
N SER A 165 25.96 -14.76 34.82
CA SER A 165 25.63 -14.98 36.23
C SER A 165 24.64 -13.95 36.78
N SER A 166 24.62 -12.71 36.27
CA SER A 166 23.66 -11.70 36.73
C SER A 166 22.23 -11.96 36.25
N LEU A 167 22.07 -12.76 35.18
CA LEU A 167 20.78 -13.18 34.64
C LEU A 167 20.41 -14.62 35.04
N GLY A 168 21.26 -15.32 35.80
CA GLY A 168 21.06 -16.72 36.17
C GLY A 168 21.22 -17.70 35.01
N ILE A 169 21.92 -17.34 33.94
CA ILE A 169 22.19 -18.20 32.77
C ILE A 169 23.48 -18.99 33.03
N THR A 170 23.37 -20.31 33.07
CA THR A 170 24.47 -21.26 33.34
C THR A 170 24.46 -22.40 32.32
N ASP A 171 25.58 -23.10 32.17
CA ASP A 171 25.75 -24.24 31.25
C ASP A 171 25.31 -23.97 29.79
N ASN A 172 25.40 -22.71 29.39
CA ASN A 172 24.97 -22.20 28.11
C ASN A 172 23.51 -22.50 27.76
N ARG A 173 22.64 -22.46 28.76
CA ARG A 173 21.20 -22.70 28.64
C ARG A 173 20.40 -21.57 29.28
N ALA A 174 19.32 -21.19 28.62
CA ALA A 174 18.32 -20.31 29.20
C ALA A 174 17.72 -20.95 30.47
N THR A 175 17.44 -20.11 31.47
CA THR A 175 16.83 -20.55 32.73
C THR A 175 15.63 -19.68 33.05
N GLU A 176 14.69 -20.20 33.83
CA GLU A 176 13.55 -19.42 34.35
C GLU A 176 13.97 -18.15 35.10
N ALA A 177 15.14 -18.16 35.74
CA ALA A 177 15.67 -16.98 36.45
C ALA A 177 15.95 -15.78 35.53
N SER A 178 16.15 -16.01 34.24
CA SER A 178 16.40 -14.96 33.24
C SER A 178 15.13 -14.35 32.63
N ARG A 179 13.95 -14.86 32.99
CA ARG A 179 12.66 -14.42 32.45
C ARG A 179 12.39 -12.94 32.77
N GLY A 180 11.96 -12.18 31.76
CA GLY A 180 11.71 -10.73 31.86
C GLY A 180 12.94 -9.85 32.13
N ALA A 181 14.15 -10.41 32.19
CA ALA A 181 15.34 -9.68 32.63
C ALA A 181 15.82 -8.58 31.65
N SER A 182 15.32 -8.56 30.41
CA SER A 182 15.58 -7.53 29.40
C SER A 182 14.36 -6.66 29.09
N SER A 183 13.26 -6.77 29.85
CA SER A 183 12.00 -6.04 29.62
C SER A 183 12.17 -4.53 29.46
N SER A 184 13.05 -3.91 30.25
CA SER A 184 13.30 -2.46 30.18
C SER A 184 13.85 -1.97 28.83
N ARG A 185 14.39 -2.85 27.99
CA ARG A 185 14.94 -2.51 26.67
C ARG A 185 13.90 -2.49 25.56
N TRP A 186 12.74 -3.11 25.76
CA TRP A 186 11.76 -3.35 24.70
C TRP A 186 10.47 -2.56 24.86
N SER A 187 10.22 -1.98 26.04
CA SER A 187 9.10 -1.04 26.30
C SER A 187 7.77 -1.47 25.66
N VAL A 188 7.40 -2.76 25.79
CA VAL A 188 6.25 -3.40 25.10
C VAL A 188 4.98 -2.55 25.25
N ASP A 189 4.68 -2.10 26.47
CA ASP A 189 3.51 -1.28 26.76
C ASP A 189 3.49 0.05 25.98
N LEU A 190 4.63 0.71 25.80
CA LEU A 190 4.71 1.97 25.05
C LEU A 190 4.44 1.74 23.56
N ILE A 191 5.08 0.73 22.97
CA ILE A 191 4.93 0.40 21.54
C ILE A 191 3.46 0.09 21.22
N LEU A 192 2.83 -0.77 22.04
CA LEU A 192 1.42 -1.12 21.91
C LEU A 192 0.49 0.10 22.10
N SER A 193 0.79 0.96 23.08
CA SER A 193 -0.01 2.16 23.33
C SER A 193 0.02 3.20 22.19
N ARG A 194 1.04 3.13 21.32
CA ARG A 194 1.17 3.95 20.11
C ARG A 194 0.57 3.28 18.86
N GLY A 195 -0.08 2.11 19.03
CA GLY A 195 -0.75 1.38 17.95
C GLY A 195 0.17 0.46 17.14
N TYR A 196 1.42 0.24 17.56
CA TYR A 196 2.35 -0.68 16.91
C TYR A 196 2.41 -2.01 17.65
N GLY A 197 2.56 -3.10 16.91
CA GLY A 197 3.01 -4.37 17.48
C GLY A 197 4.51 -4.42 17.71
N LEU A 198 4.96 -5.43 18.45
CA LEU A 198 6.37 -5.80 18.60
C LEU A 198 6.56 -7.28 18.31
N ALA A 199 7.46 -7.61 17.39
CA ALA A 199 7.96 -8.96 17.18
C ALA A 199 9.46 -9.05 17.55
N THR A 200 9.84 -10.12 18.23
CA THR A 200 11.23 -10.39 18.57
C THR A 200 11.65 -11.83 18.29
N ILE A 201 12.89 -11.99 17.83
CA ILE A 201 13.54 -13.29 17.65
C ILE A 201 14.85 -13.32 18.45
N TYR A 202 15.16 -14.45 19.07
CA TYR A 202 16.48 -14.65 19.65
C TYR A 202 17.51 -14.92 18.55
N TYR A 203 18.51 -14.05 18.42
CA TYR A 203 19.51 -14.17 17.35
C TYR A 203 20.29 -15.50 17.37
N GLY A 204 20.44 -16.11 18.55
CA GLY A 204 21.10 -17.41 18.71
C GLY A 204 20.27 -18.61 18.24
N ASP A 205 18.96 -18.44 18.00
CA ASP A 205 18.15 -19.45 17.30
C ASP A 205 18.45 -19.48 15.79
N ILE A 206 18.94 -18.36 15.24
CA ILE A 206 19.35 -18.27 13.83
C ILE A 206 20.80 -18.74 13.69
N ASP A 207 21.70 -18.13 14.45
CA ASP A 207 23.13 -18.45 14.45
C ASP A 207 23.73 -18.10 15.83
N PRO A 208 24.22 -19.09 16.61
CA PRO A 208 24.82 -18.84 17.91
C PRO A 208 26.05 -17.94 17.84
N ASP A 209 26.16 -17.00 18.78
CA ASP A 209 27.20 -15.98 18.76
C ASP A 209 28.50 -16.43 19.42
N PHE A 210 29.13 -17.42 18.82
CA PHE A 210 30.49 -17.86 19.12
C PHE A 210 31.12 -18.47 17.88
N ASP A 211 32.44 -18.37 17.77
CA ASP A 211 33.17 -18.98 16.66
C ASP A 211 33.38 -20.48 16.90
N ASP A 212 32.74 -21.29 16.07
CA ASP A 212 32.95 -22.74 15.97
C ASP A 212 33.43 -23.16 14.57
N GLY A 213 33.75 -22.19 13.71
CA GLY A 213 33.95 -22.39 12.29
C GLY A 213 32.66 -22.70 11.52
N PHE A 214 31.58 -21.96 11.76
CA PHE A 214 30.30 -22.02 11.02
C PHE A 214 29.60 -23.40 11.05
N ARG A 215 29.66 -24.12 12.17
CA ARG A 215 29.16 -25.50 12.29
C ARG A 215 27.77 -25.62 12.92
N ASN A 216 27.24 -24.55 13.50
CA ASN A 216 25.92 -24.51 14.11
C ASN A 216 24.99 -23.54 13.37
N GLY A 217 23.74 -23.45 13.83
CA GLY A 217 22.73 -22.52 13.31
C GLY A 217 22.42 -22.76 11.83
N ILE A 218 22.03 -21.70 11.14
CA ILE A 218 21.71 -21.74 9.72
C ILE A 218 22.95 -22.10 8.88
N HIS A 219 24.15 -21.68 9.28
CA HIS A 219 25.37 -22.02 8.58
C HIS A 219 25.63 -23.53 8.57
N GLY A 220 25.46 -24.22 9.71
CA GLY A 220 25.58 -25.67 9.77
C GLY A 220 24.57 -26.41 8.89
N LEU A 221 23.43 -25.77 8.60
CA LEU A 221 22.37 -26.33 7.76
C LEU A 221 22.61 -26.17 6.26
N VAL A 222 23.26 -25.07 5.83
CA VAL A 222 23.48 -24.76 4.40
C VAL A 222 24.94 -24.86 3.93
N ASP A 223 25.90 -24.72 4.84
CA ASP A 223 27.34 -24.71 4.57
C ASP A 223 28.09 -25.81 5.38
N PRO A 224 27.73 -27.10 5.26
CA PRO A 224 28.26 -28.15 6.14
C PRO A 224 29.79 -28.38 6.01
N GLU A 225 30.43 -27.86 4.95
CA GLU A 225 31.88 -27.95 4.72
C GLU A 225 32.60 -26.61 4.91
N ALA A 226 32.71 -26.14 6.15
CA ALA A 226 33.34 -24.87 6.53
C ALA A 226 34.75 -24.61 5.96
N SER A 227 35.51 -25.65 5.57
CA SER A 227 36.84 -25.53 4.97
C SER A 227 36.85 -25.07 3.51
N LYS A 228 35.66 -24.87 2.89
CA LYS A 228 35.50 -24.44 1.50
C LYS A 228 34.82 -23.06 1.33
N ARG A 229 34.64 -22.30 2.42
CA ARG A 229 34.03 -20.95 2.34
C ARG A 229 34.95 -20.00 1.57
N GLU A 230 34.41 -19.38 0.52
CA GLU A 230 35.08 -18.32 -0.22
C GLU A 230 35.20 -17.04 0.64
N PRO A 231 36.16 -16.14 0.37
CA PRO A 231 36.37 -14.93 1.17
C PRO A 231 35.14 -14.00 1.26
N ASP A 232 34.23 -14.05 0.30
CA ASP A 232 32.98 -13.28 0.29
C ASP A 232 31.78 -14.09 0.81
N SER A 233 32.00 -15.22 1.48
CA SER A 233 30.91 -15.95 2.15
C SER A 233 30.35 -15.13 3.32
N TRP A 234 29.03 -15.13 3.49
CA TRP A 234 28.32 -14.49 4.60
C TRP A 234 28.86 -14.82 6.01
N GLY A 235 28.73 -13.88 6.94
CA GLY A 235 29.01 -14.09 8.37
C GLY A 235 27.74 -14.06 9.23
N SER A 236 27.88 -14.15 10.55
CA SER A 236 26.73 -14.15 11.48
C SER A 236 25.84 -12.93 11.36
N ILE A 237 26.36 -11.73 11.05
CA ILE A 237 25.53 -10.53 10.85
C ILE A 237 24.58 -10.71 9.65
N ALA A 238 25.08 -11.28 8.56
CA ALA A 238 24.26 -11.59 7.39
C ALA A 238 23.29 -12.75 7.64
N ALA A 239 23.66 -13.74 8.44
CA ALA A 239 22.75 -14.79 8.88
C ALA A 239 21.59 -14.26 9.75
N TRP A 240 21.90 -13.38 10.70
CA TRP A 240 20.87 -12.73 11.52
C TRP A 240 19.95 -11.83 10.69
N ALA A 241 20.51 -11.10 9.71
CA ALA A 241 19.73 -10.31 8.76
C ALA A 241 18.81 -11.20 7.90
N TRP A 242 19.32 -12.35 7.44
CA TRP A 242 18.52 -13.35 6.75
C TRP A 242 17.34 -13.82 7.60
N GLY A 243 17.55 -14.08 8.90
CA GLY A 243 16.47 -14.48 9.80
C GLY A 243 15.38 -13.42 9.98
N LEU A 244 15.74 -12.13 9.99
CA LEU A 244 14.78 -11.02 9.94
C LEU A 244 13.95 -11.07 8.64
N SER A 245 14.58 -11.29 7.48
CA SER A 245 13.85 -11.44 6.21
C SER A 245 12.91 -12.66 6.17
N ARG A 246 13.25 -13.73 6.89
CA ARG A 246 12.35 -14.90 7.05
C ARG A 246 11.17 -14.61 7.96
N ALA A 247 11.36 -13.79 9.00
CA ALA A 247 10.25 -13.28 9.80
C ALA A 247 9.28 -12.44 8.96
N MET A 248 9.81 -11.58 8.08
CA MET A 248 9.00 -10.82 7.12
C MET A 248 8.20 -11.73 6.17
N ASP A 249 8.79 -12.86 5.71
CA ASP A 249 8.04 -13.83 4.91
C ASP A 249 6.82 -14.38 5.66
N TYR A 250 6.92 -14.61 6.98
CA TYR A 250 5.75 -14.97 7.80
C TYR A 250 4.77 -13.80 7.96
N PHE A 251 5.24 -12.56 8.15
CA PHE A 251 4.36 -11.40 8.30
C PHE A 251 3.50 -11.15 7.07
N GLU A 252 3.99 -11.43 5.85
CA GLU A 252 3.19 -11.40 4.63
C GLU A 252 1.98 -12.38 4.68
N THR A 253 2.03 -13.39 5.55
CA THR A 253 0.99 -14.41 5.73
C THR A 253 0.01 -14.12 6.88
N ASP A 254 0.44 -13.36 7.90
CA ASP A 254 -0.36 -13.05 9.09
C ASP A 254 -1.21 -11.80 8.86
N VAL A 255 -2.52 -11.99 8.74
CA VAL A 255 -3.48 -10.93 8.39
C VAL A 255 -3.69 -9.89 9.48
N GLU A 256 -3.25 -10.16 10.71
CA GLU A 256 -3.30 -9.21 11.83
C GLU A 256 -2.06 -8.30 11.85
N ILE A 257 -1.08 -8.53 10.97
CA ILE A 257 0.16 -7.75 10.85
C ILE A 257 0.16 -7.00 9.51
N ASP A 258 0.35 -5.69 9.59
CA ASP A 258 0.64 -4.87 8.42
C ASP A 258 2.10 -5.05 8.01
N HIS A 259 2.36 -6.08 7.20
CA HIS A 259 3.68 -6.42 6.70
C HIS A 259 4.32 -5.34 5.82
N LYS A 260 3.54 -4.39 5.29
CA LYS A 260 4.07 -3.24 4.54
C LYS A 260 4.64 -2.18 5.48
N ARG A 261 4.34 -2.27 6.78
CA ARG A 261 4.74 -1.31 7.82
C ARG A 261 5.47 -2.00 8.95
N VAL A 262 6.54 -2.71 8.60
CA VAL A 262 7.46 -3.33 9.57
C VAL A 262 8.74 -2.52 9.69
N ALA A 263 9.00 -1.94 10.87
CA ALA A 263 10.23 -1.25 11.22
C ALA A 263 11.24 -2.22 11.82
N LEU A 264 12.49 -2.18 11.33
CA LEU A 264 13.60 -2.88 11.97
C LEU A 264 14.14 -2.08 13.14
N MET A 265 14.42 -2.77 14.26
CA MET A 265 15.12 -2.20 15.39
C MET A 265 16.28 -3.09 15.84
N GLY A 266 17.47 -2.49 15.95
CA GLY A 266 18.68 -3.18 16.34
C GLY A 266 19.57 -2.37 17.29
N HIS A 267 20.17 -3.04 18.27
CA HIS A 267 21.12 -2.47 19.21
C HIS A 267 22.49 -3.15 19.11
N SER A 268 23.59 -2.38 19.13
CA SER A 268 24.96 -2.93 19.08
C SER A 268 25.19 -3.75 17.80
N ARG A 269 25.69 -4.99 17.90
CA ARG A 269 25.79 -5.93 16.75
C ARG A 269 24.46 -6.15 16.03
N LEU A 270 23.34 -6.06 16.73
CA LEU A 270 22.00 -6.18 16.13
C LEU A 270 21.57 -4.90 15.41
N GLY A 271 22.20 -3.75 15.73
CA GLY A 271 22.09 -2.51 14.94
C GLY A 271 22.86 -2.58 13.62
N LYS A 272 24.02 -3.26 13.60
CA LYS A 272 24.70 -3.63 12.35
C LYS A 272 23.81 -4.54 11.49
N THR A 273 23.15 -5.50 12.16
CA THR A 273 22.20 -6.42 11.53
C THR A 273 20.97 -5.71 10.97
N SER A 274 20.37 -4.77 11.71
CA SER A 274 19.19 -4.04 11.22
C SER A 274 19.53 -3.18 10.01
N LEU A 275 20.69 -2.52 9.99
CA LEU A 275 21.17 -1.80 8.81
C LEU A 275 21.36 -2.72 7.60
N TRP A 276 22.00 -3.88 7.80
CA TRP A 276 22.22 -4.81 6.69
C TRP A 276 20.93 -5.45 6.19
N ALA A 277 20.02 -5.85 7.07
CA ALA A 277 18.70 -6.36 6.72
C ALA A 277 17.89 -5.29 5.97
N GLY A 278 17.89 -4.05 6.46
CA GLY A 278 17.24 -2.93 5.79
C GLY A 278 17.84 -2.61 4.42
N ALA A 279 19.16 -2.71 4.25
CA ALA A 279 19.82 -2.50 2.96
C ALA A 279 19.54 -3.64 1.96
N SER A 280 19.49 -4.89 2.43
CA SER A 280 19.36 -6.09 1.58
C SER A 280 17.93 -6.55 1.31
N ASP A 281 16.95 -6.11 2.12
CA ASP A 281 15.53 -6.42 1.96
C ASP A 281 14.70 -5.13 1.99
N GLU A 282 14.13 -4.80 0.83
CA GLU A 282 13.40 -3.54 0.62
C GLU A 282 12.00 -3.53 1.24
N ARG A 283 11.52 -4.67 1.75
CA ARG A 283 10.19 -4.79 2.35
C ARG A 283 10.06 -4.12 3.72
N PHE A 284 11.18 -3.96 4.44
CA PHE A 284 11.14 -3.27 5.73
C PHE A 284 10.89 -1.79 5.53
N ALA A 285 9.84 -1.27 6.16
CA ALA A 285 9.35 0.10 5.97
C ALA A 285 10.24 1.16 6.60
N MET A 286 10.97 0.82 7.67
CA MET A 286 11.84 1.74 8.41
C MET A 286 13.00 0.96 9.03
N VAL A 287 14.15 1.63 9.20
CA VAL A 287 15.34 1.02 9.79
C VAL A 287 15.83 1.86 10.98
N VAL A 288 16.03 1.21 12.13
CA VAL A 288 16.63 1.81 13.32
C VAL A 288 17.94 1.13 13.66
N SER A 289 18.99 1.93 13.83
CA SER A 289 20.30 1.50 14.30
C SER A 289 20.69 2.24 15.57
N ASN A 290 20.85 1.50 16.68
CA ASN A 290 21.19 2.09 17.96
C ASN A 290 22.56 1.62 18.47
N ASN A 291 23.49 2.54 18.71
CA ASN A 291 24.82 2.29 19.26
C ASN A 291 25.55 1.16 18.50
N SER A 292 25.54 1.22 17.17
CA SER A 292 25.95 0.10 16.33
C SER A 292 27.44 0.11 16.00
N GLY A 293 28.12 1.25 16.00
CA GLY A 293 29.58 1.33 15.85
C GLY A 293 30.13 0.79 14.53
N CYS A 294 31.31 0.17 14.58
CA CYS A 294 32.13 -0.21 13.41
C CYS A 294 31.49 -1.32 12.56
N GLY A 295 31.38 -1.15 11.24
CA GLY A 295 30.61 -2.09 10.42
C GLY A 295 29.10 -2.04 10.71
N GLY A 296 28.65 -0.98 11.38
CA GLY A 296 27.26 -0.56 11.51
C GLY A 296 27.13 0.88 11.01
N ALA A 297 26.77 1.83 11.87
CA ALA A 297 26.59 3.23 11.48
C ALA A 297 27.88 4.05 11.47
N ALA A 298 28.93 3.69 12.20
CA ALA A 298 30.12 4.52 12.32
C ALA A 298 31.03 4.42 11.08
N LEU A 299 31.48 5.56 10.55
CA LEU A 299 32.43 5.63 9.43
C LEU A 299 33.67 4.77 9.70
N SER A 300 33.93 3.77 8.87
CA SER A 300 35.10 2.90 8.97
C SER A 300 36.40 3.68 8.77
N ARG A 301 36.40 4.74 7.94
CA ARG A 301 37.57 5.60 7.73
C ARG A 301 37.84 6.59 8.86
N ARG A 302 37.01 6.64 9.91
CA ARG A 302 37.27 7.46 11.10
C ARG A 302 38.01 6.62 12.15
N PRO A 303 39.27 6.94 12.51
CA PRO A 303 40.07 6.10 13.41
C PRO A 303 39.77 6.40 14.88
N TYR A 304 38.53 6.14 15.31
CA TYR A 304 38.05 6.41 16.67
C TYR A 304 37.07 5.34 17.13
N GLY A 305 37.07 5.04 18.44
CA GLY A 305 36.22 3.99 18.99
C GLY A 305 36.62 2.61 18.48
N GLU A 306 35.61 1.78 18.18
CA GLU A 306 35.75 0.45 17.59
C GLU A 306 36.33 0.51 16.17
N ARG A 307 37.41 -0.25 15.90
CA ARG A 307 38.01 -0.35 14.55
C ARG A 307 37.78 -1.72 13.91
N VAL A 308 37.98 -1.79 12.60
CA VAL A 308 37.84 -3.03 11.80
C VAL A 308 38.76 -4.13 12.35
N SER A 309 40.00 -3.79 12.71
CA SER A 309 40.93 -4.74 13.34
C SER A 309 40.45 -5.25 14.70
N ASN A 310 39.76 -4.43 15.50
CA ASN A 310 39.23 -4.86 16.80
C ASN A 310 38.07 -5.84 16.64
N ILE A 311 37.15 -5.56 15.71
CA ILE A 311 35.95 -6.37 15.51
C ILE A 311 36.29 -7.73 14.92
N ASN A 312 37.14 -7.77 13.90
CA ASN A 312 37.57 -9.01 13.24
C ASN A 312 38.46 -9.88 14.13
N THR A 313 39.17 -9.28 15.10
CA THR A 313 39.95 -10.05 16.09
C THR A 313 39.05 -10.64 17.18
N SER A 314 38.07 -9.85 17.66
CA SER A 314 37.22 -10.26 18.79
C SER A 314 36.09 -11.19 18.35
N PHE A 315 35.63 -11.06 17.11
CA PHE A 315 34.49 -11.76 16.53
C PHE A 315 34.77 -12.11 15.06
N PRO A 316 35.70 -13.05 14.80
CA PRO A 316 36.13 -13.41 13.45
C PRO A 316 35.03 -14.00 12.56
N HIS A 317 33.89 -14.40 13.15
CA HIS A 317 32.75 -15.02 12.47
C HIS A 317 31.66 -14.03 12.04
N TRP A 318 31.71 -12.75 12.45
CA TRP A 318 30.60 -11.81 12.23
C TRP A 318 30.44 -11.34 10.78
N PHE A 319 31.54 -11.20 10.05
CA PHE A 319 31.60 -10.59 8.73
C PHE A 319 32.19 -11.56 7.68
N ALA A 320 32.16 -11.15 6.42
CA ALA A 320 32.83 -11.89 5.35
C ALA A 320 34.34 -11.97 5.61
N GLY A 321 34.97 -13.07 5.19
CA GLY A 321 36.41 -13.29 5.36
C GLY A 321 37.26 -12.17 4.76
N ARG A 322 36.83 -11.58 3.63
CA ARG A 322 37.50 -10.45 2.96
C ARG A 322 37.55 -9.19 3.81
N PHE A 323 36.64 -9.02 4.78
CA PHE A 323 36.66 -7.84 5.64
C PHE A 323 37.94 -7.74 6.48
N HIS A 324 38.63 -8.87 6.71
CA HIS A 324 39.92 -8.93 7.40
C HIS A 324 41.05 -8.24 6.64
N ASP A 325 40.96 -8.10 5.30
CA ASP A 325 41.97 -7.42 4.48
C ASP A 325 42.09 -5.92 4.80
N TYR A 326 41.08 -5.37 5.50
CA TYR A 326 40.97 -3.98 5.87
C TYR A 326 41.30 -3.71 7.34
N ASN A 327 41.79 -4.72 8.07
CA ASN A 327 42.31 -4.53 9.42
C ASN A 327 43.45 -3.51 9.42
N ASP A 328 43.29 -2.42 10.16
CA ASP A 328 44.22 -1.27 10.19
C ASP A 328 44.51 -0.64 8.81
N ASN A 329 43.64 -0.90 7.82
CA ASN A 329 43.74 -0.44 6.43
C ASN A 329 42.36 -0.01 5.90
N GLU A 330 41.56 0.67 6.73
CA GLU A 330 40.18 1.03 6.41
C GLU A 330 40.08 2.00 5.22
N GLY A 331 41.16 2.72 4.90
CA GLY A 331 41.24 3.57 3.70
C GLY A 331 41.17 2.81 2.37
N ALA A 332 41.40 1.49 2.37
CA ALA A 332 41.35 0.64 1.18
C ALA A 332 39.97 0.01 0.92
N LEU A 333 39.02 0.12 1.86
CA LEU A 333 37.64 -0.37 1.67
C LEU A 333 36.97 0.37 0.50
N PRO A 334 36.42 -0.30 -0.53
CA PRO A 334 35.75 0.41 -1.63
C PRO A 334 34.44 1.10 -1.21
N VAL A 335 33.91 0.76 -0.04
CA VAL A 335 32.69 1.30 0.56
C VAL A 335 32.95 1.87 1.96
N ASP A 336 32.02 2.69 2.47
CA ASP A 336 31.99 3.12 3.87
C ASP A 336 30.52 3.26 4.34
N GLN A 337 30.27 3.39 5.64
CA GLN A 337 28.95 3.20 6.24
C GLN A 337 27.91 4.27 5.87
N HIS A 338 28.32 5.45 5.37
CA HIS A 338 27.38 6.39 4.76
C HIS A 338 26.72 5.82 3.50
N MET A 339 27.42 4.96 2.76
CA MET A 339 26.87 4.27 1.59
C MET A 339 25.90 3.18 2.01
N LEU A 340 26.17 2.45 3.09
CA LEU A 340 25.24 1.46 3.63
C LEU A 340 23.91 2.11 4.00
N MET A 341 23.97 3.24 4.71
CA MET A 341 22.79 4.01 5.08
C MET A 341 22.07 4.65 3.89
N ALA A 342 22.81 5.04 2.85
CA ALA A 342 22.21 5.55 1.62
C ALA A 342 21.38 4.49 0.89
N ILE A 343 21.79 3.21 0.88
CA ILE A 343 21.04 2.10 0.22
C ILE A 343 19.62 1.93 0.80
N VAL A 344 19.38 2.41 2.02
CA VAL A 344 18.05 2.37 2.67
C VAL A 344 17.06 3.35 2.00
N ALA A 345 17.55 4.41 1.34
CA ALA A 345 16.70 5.38 0.64
C ALA A 345 15.76 4.70 -0.37
N PRO A 346 14.49 5.12 -0.49
CA PRO A 346 13.87 6.29 0.16
C PRO A 346 13.17 5.99 1.50
N ARG A 347 13.54 4.94 2.23
CA ARG A 347 12.80 4.55 3.44
C ARG A 347 13.31 5.27 4.69
N PRO A 348 12.44 5.56 5.67
CA PRO A 348 12.85 6.16 6.94
C PRO A 348 14.02 5.45 7.62
N LEU A 349 15.00 6.24 8.06
CA LEU A 349 16.21 5.75 8.73
C LEU A 349 16.49 6.55 10.00
N TYR A 350 16.59 5.85 11.12
CA TYR A 350 16.91 6.43 12.43
C TYR A 350 18.22 5.89 12.98
N VAL A 351 19.14 6.78 13.37
CA VAL A 351 20.39 6.41 14.05
C VAL A 351 20.42 7.01 15.46
N ALA A 352 20.73 6.19 16.46
CA ALA A 352 20.78 6.63 17.85
C ALA A 352 22.13 6.29 18.49
N SER A 353 22.69 7.24 19.24
CA SER A 353 23.95 7.08 19.97
C SER A 353 23.77 7.39 21.47
N ALA A 354 24.72 6.97 22.31
CA ALA A 354 24.74 7.29 23.75
C ALA A 354 26.00 8.07 24.16
N LEU A 355 25.83 9.10 24.99
CA LEU A 355 26.90 10.03 25.37
C LEU A 355 28.13 9.35 26.01
N LYS A 356 27.96 8.28 26.79
CA LYS A 356 29.06 7.57 27.47
C LYS A 356 29.50 6.30 26.73
N ASP A 357 29.25 6.23 25.43
CA ASP A 357 29.57 5.10 24.57
C ASP A 357 30.59 5.48 23.49
N ASP A 358 31.76 5.94 23.93
CA ASP A 358 32.84 6.37 23.03
C ASP A 358 33.32 5.25 22.09
N TRP A 359 33.03 3.99 22.44
CA TRP A 359 33.35 2.82 21.61
C TRP A 359 32.54 2.78 20.31
N ALA A 360 31.27 3.23 20.34
CA ALA A 360 30.41 3.23 19.15
C ALA A 360 30.71 4.39 18.18
N ASP A 361 31.57 5.35 18.55
CA ASP A 361 31.85 6.56 17.78
C ASP A 361 30.59 7.35 17.38
N GLN A 362 29.97 8.01 18.36
CA GLN A 362 28.72 8.77 18.16
C GLN A 362 28.85 9.82 17.04
N ARG A 363 30.04 10.42 16.91
CA ARG A 363 30.34 11.39 15.84
C ARG A 363 30.38 10.72 14.48
N GLY A 364 31.05 9.57 14.38
CA GLY A 364 31.11 8.76 13.17
C GLY A 364 29.73 8.27 12.73
N GLU A 365 28.89 7.82 13.66
CA GLU A 365 27.52 7.39 13.39
C GLU A 365 26.67 8.54 12.80
N TYR A 366 26.75 9.73 13.40
CA TYR A 366 26.03 10.90 12.90
C TYR A 366 26.55 11.36 11.52
N LEU A 367 27.86 11.42 11.34
CA LEU A 367 28.45 11.84 10.06
C LEU A 367 28.05 10.93 8.92
N SER A 368 28.03 9.61 9.14
CA SER A 368 27.58 8.67 8.12
C SER A 368 26.15 8.98 7.67
N LEU A 369 25.24 9.36 8.59
CA LEU A 369 23.86 9.74 8.26
C LEU A 369 23.81 11.06 7.48
N VAL A 370 24.63 12.06 7.85
CA VAL A 370 24.74 13.33 7.13
C VAL A 370 25.20 13.09 5.69
N TYR A 371 26.24 12.27 5.47
CA TYR A 371 26.70 11.96 4.11
C TYR A 371 25.71 11.10 3.31
N ALA A 372 24.96 10.20 3.97
CA ALA A 372 23.91 9.41 3.32
C ALA A 372 22.76 10.28 2.79
N SER A 373 22.52 11.45 3.40
CA SER A 373 21.42 12.35 3.04
C SER A 373 21.44 12.82 1.58
N GLU A 374 22.60 12.81 0.91
CA GLU A 374 22.69 13.18 -0.51
C GLU A 374 21.90 12.24 -1.43
N ALA A 375 21.82 10.93 -1.12
CA ALA A 375 20.97 10.01 -1.88
C ALA A 375 19.48 10.25 -1.61
N TYR A 376 19.13 10.65 -0.38
CA TYR A 376 17.75 10.94 0.00
C TYR A 376 17.20 12.21 -0.68
N LYS A 377 18.06 13.16 -1.05
CA LYS A 377 17.67 14.39 -1.77
C LYS A 377 17.07 14.13 -3.15
N PHE A 378 17.27 12.95 -3.75
CA PHE A 378 16.57 12.58 -4.97
C PHE A 378 15.06 12.39 -4.79
N TYR A 379 14.63 12.13 -3.56
CA TYR A 379 13.24 11.82 -3.20
C TYR A 379 12.58 12.98 -2.45
N ASP A 380 13.36 13.66 -1.62
CA ASP A 380 12.94 14.88 -0.92
C ASP A 380 14.06 15.92 -0.99
N PRO A 381 13.98 16.87 -1.95
CA PRO A 381 14.97 17.94 -2.08
C PRO A 381 15.09 18.85 -0.85
N GLY A 382 14.13 18.80 0.08
CA GLY A 382 14.14 19.55 1.33
C GLY A 382 15.04 18.95 2.41
N ILE A 383 15.59 17.74 2.21
CA ILE A 383 16.45 17.08 3.19
C ILE A 383 17.76 17.85 3.38
N SER A 384 18.03 18.21 4.64
CA SER A 384 19.21 18.94 5.06
C SER A 384 19.54 18.60 6.51
N LEU A 385 20.70 17.97 6.73
CA LEU A 385 21.26 17.71 8.04
C LEU A 385 22.55 18.52 8.23
N SER A 386 22.72 19.10 9.42
CA SER A 386 23.94 19.85 9.74
C SER A 386 25.13 18.93 9.94
N PHE A 387 26.33 19.35 9.52
CA PHE A 387 27.56 18.66 9.89
C PHE A 387 27.89 18.80 11.39
N GLU A 388 27.25 19.72 12.12
CA GLU A 388 27.41 19.85 13.57
C GLU A 388 26.59 18.80 14.31
N MET A 389 27.17 18.19 15.35
CA MET A 389 26.45 17.26 16.22
C MET A 389 25.31 17.97 16.94
N PRO A 390 24.14 17.32 17.10
CA PRO A 390 23.08 17.87 17.93
C PRO A 390 23.44 17.82 19.42
N GLY A 391 22.68 18.58 20.22
CA GLY A 391 22.77 18.51 21.67
C GLY A 391 22.36 17.15 22.23
N VAL A 392 22.88 16.82 23.41
CA VAL A 392 22.47 15.60 24.14
C VAL A 392 21.00 15.71 24.54
N ASP A 393 20.24 14.63 24.32
CA ASP A 393 18.79 14.57 24.51
C ASP A 393 18.03 15.63 23.68
N GLN A 394 18.61 16.06 22.55
CA GLN A 394 17.99 16.96 21.56
C GLN A 394 17.96 16.26 20.20
N PRO A 395 16.90 15.52 19.87
CA PRO A 395 16.79 14.82 18.60
C PRO A 395 16.79 15.80 17.42
N VAL A 396 17.34 15.40 16.30
CA VAL A 396 17.27 16.13 15.03
C VAL A 396 16.69 15.24 13.95
N GLY A 397 15.97 15.83 13.00
CA GLY A 397 15.44 15.10 11.87
C GLY A 397 15.23 16.02 10.68
N SER A 398 15.25 15.42 9.49
CA SER A 398 14.98 16.09 8.22
C SER A 398 14.33 15.09 7.27
N GLY A 399 13.05 15.31 6.93
CA GLY A 399 12.24 14.38 6.16
C GLY A 399 12.25 12.96 6.76
N LEU A 400 12.83 12.03 6.01
CA LEU A 400 12.93 10.59 6.29
C LEU A 400 14.07 10.22 7.26
N LEU A 401 14.93 11.17 7.64
CA LEU A 401 16.11 10.91 8.45
C LEU A 401 15.92 11.41 9.89
N GLY A 402 16.37 10.62 10.86
CA GLY A 402 16.37 10.97 12.28
C GLY A 402 17.66 10.59 12.98
N TYR A 403 18.10 11.43 13.92
CA TYR A 403 19.22 11.13 14.81
C TYR A 403 19.02 11.70 16.20
N HIS A 404 19.51 10.98 17.22
CA HIS A 404 19.76 11.59 18.52
C HIS A 404 21.00 11.00 19.20
N ILE A 405 21.55 11.77 20.15
CA ILE A 405 22.52 11.28 21.13
C ILE A 405 21.90 11.41 22.53
N ARG A 406 21.71 10.28 23.22
CA ARG A 406 21.05 10.22 24.53
C ARG A 406 22.05 10.29 25.68
N SER A 407 21.67 10.89 26.80
CA SER A 407 22.43 10.79 28.05
C SER A 407 22.48 9.35 28.58
N GLY A 408 23.65 8.77 28.82
CA GLY A 408 23.76 7.42 29.39
C GLY A 408 24.85 6.58 28.76
N LYS A 409 24.80 5.26 28.98
CA LYS A 409 25.77 4.26 28.50
C LYS A 409 25.20 3.47 27.30
N HIS A 410 25.99 2.54 26.77
CA HIS A 410 25.62 1.56 25.73
C HIS A 410 24.41 0.69 26.16
N ASP A 411 23.20 1.17 25.86
CA ASP A 411 21.94 0.55 26.21
C ASP A 411 20.79 1.08 25.34
N VAL A 412 19.61 0.48 25.48
CA VAL A 412 18.34 0.99 24.93
C VAL A 412 17.42 1.32 26.09
N LYS A 413 16.84 2.52 26.08
CA LYS A 413 15.91 3.04 27.08
C LYS A 413 14.60 3.43 26.44
N ARG A 414 13.61 3.70 27.30
CA ARG A 414 12.31 4.22 26.90
C ARG A 414 12.42 5.48 26.03
N TYR A 415 13.31 6.43 26.37
CA TYR A 415 13.52 7.63 25.56
C TYR A 415 13.90 7.29 24.12
N ASP A 416 14.77 6.30 23.90
CA ASP A 416 15.15 5.88 22.56
C ASP A 416 13.92 5.40 21.76
N TRP A 417 13.07 4.58 22.40
CA TRP A 417 11.80 4.14 21.81
C TRP A 417 10.83 5.28 21.50
N GLU A 418 10.70 6.27 22.38
CA GLU A 418 9.86 7.45 22.14
C GLU A 418 10.29 8.13 20.82
N GLN A 419 11.60 8.23 20.56
CA GLN A 419 12.11 8.85 19.34
C GLN A 419 11.94 8.01 18.08
N TYR A 420 12.04 6.68 18.20
CA TYR A 420 11.77 5.78 17.08
C TYR A 420 10.30 5.80 16.69
N LEU A 421 9.43 5.80 17.69
CA LEU A 421 7.99 5.91 17.52
C LEU A 421 7.61 7.26 16.90
N ASP A 422 8.23 8.38 17.32
CA ASP A 422 7.98 9.70 16.71
C ASP A 422 8.34 9.76 15.21
N LEU A 423 9.35 9.02 14.76
CA LEU A 423 9.64 8.91 13.32
C LEU A 423 8.67 7.95 12.62
N ALA A 424 8.37 6.81 13.23
CA ALA A 424 7.37 5.87 12.71
C ALA A 424 5.99 6.53 12.61
N ASP A 425 5.61 7.39 13.55
CA ASP A 425 4.32 8.07 13.54
C ASP A 425 4.15 9.01 12.36
N ARG A 426 5.25 9.61 11.89
CA ARG A 426 5.25 10.50 10.73
C ARG A 426 5.23 9.75 9.40
N HIS A 427 5.74 8.52 9.35
CA HIS A 427 6.05 7.84 8.09
C HIS A 427 5.45 6.44 7.93
N MET A 428 4.96 5.86 9.02
CA MET A 428 4.37 4.52 9.08
C MET A 428 2.95 4.54 9.66
N ASN A 429 2.57 5.50 10.49
CA ASN A 429 1.18 5.54 10.96
C ASN A 429 0.24 6.07 9.88
N SER A 430 -0.56 5.16 9.34
CA SER A 430 -1.74 5.41 8.54
C SER A 430 -3.03 5.35 9.41
N SER A 431 -2.90 4.89 10.67
CA SER A 431 -3.99 4.60 11.61
C SER A 431 -4.30 5.75 12.58
N GLY A 432 -3.41 6.73 12.73
CA GLY A 432 -3.88 8.07 13.01
C GLY A 432 -4.64 8.48 11.77
N SER A 433 -5.96 8.71 11.87
CA SER A 433 -6.57 9.62 10.90
C SER A 433 -5.59 10.79 10.81
N PRO A 434 -5.05 11.15 9.63
CA PRO A 434 -4.29 12.38 9.53
C PRO A 434 -5.10 13.41 10.30
N GLU A 435 -4.49 14.13 11.24
CA GLU A 435 -5.17 15.33 11.72
C GLU A 435 -5.24 16.21 10.47
N TYR A 436 -6.37 16.09 9.75
CA TYR A 436 -6.65 16.86 8.57
C TYR A 436 -6.82 18.27 9.10
N GLU A 437 -5.75 19.05 9.03
CA GLU A 437 -5.85 20.47 9.33
C GLU A 437 -6.86 21.04 8.34
N ASN A 438 -7.93 21.62 8.88
CA ASN A 438 -8.94 22.31 8.10
C ASN A 438 -8.74 23.82 8.31
N PRO A 439 -7.80 24.45 7.57
CA PRO A 439 -7.49 25.86 7.76
C PRO A 439 -8.49 26.79 7.07
N LEU A 440 -9.54 26.24 6.46
CA LEU A 440 -10.43 26.99 5.57
C LEU A 440 -11.27 28.01 6.33
N THR A 441 -10.81 29.25 6.25
CA THR A 441 -11.55 30.48 6.54
C THR A 441 -11.52 31.36 5.29
N MET A 442 -12.38 32.38 5.21
CA MET A 442 -12.30 33.36 4.11
C MET A 442 -10.90 33.99 4.01
N GLU A 443 -10.32 34.36 5.16
CA GLU A 443 -8.99 34.97 5.23
C GLU A 443 -7.91 34.04 4.67
N TRP A 444 -7.95 32.76 5.04
CA TRP A 444 -6.99 31.78 4.53
C TRP A 444 -7.14 31.54 3.03
N ILE A 445 -8.37 31.52 2.52
CA ILE A 445 -8.64 31.37 1.09
C ILE A 445 -8.17 32.62 0.34
N ASP A 446 -8.48 33.83 0.81
CA ASP A 446 -8.07 35.09 0.19
C ASP A 446 -6.53 35.20 0.05
N GLU A 447 -5.78 34.65 1.00
CA GLU A 447 -4.31 34.65 0.98
C GLU A 447 -3.70 33.68 -0.06
N ARG A 448 -4.44 32.64 -0.48
CA ARG A 448 -3.91 31.53 -1.28
C ARG A 448 -4.58 31.35 -2.63
N LEU A 449 -5.82 31.82 -2.75
CA LEU A 449 -6.62 31.62 -3.95
C LEU A 449 -5.91 32.21 -5.16
N TYR A 450 -5.63 31.36 -6.13
CA TYR A 450 -5.03 31.78 -7.38
C TYR A 450 -5.99 32.72 -8.11
N GLY A 451 -5.57 33.98 -8.33
CA GLY A 451 -6.47 35.08 -8.69
C GLY A 451 -6.94 35.14 -10.16
N THR A 452 -6.54 34.20 -11.02
CA THR A 452 -6.95 34.18 -12.43
C THR A 452 -7.46 32.83 -12.85
N SER A 453 -8.66 32.77 -13.43
CA SER A 453 -9.12 31.63 -14.22
C SER A 453 -8.31 31.49 -15.52
N PRO A 454 -8.01 30.26 -15.98
CA PRO A 454 -8.41 29.00 -15.40
C PRO A 454 -7.60 28.69 -14.14
N ARG A 455 -8.27 28.18 -13.11
CA ARG A 455 -7.67 27.76 -11.84
C ARG A 455 -8.16 26.40 -11.34
N LEU A 456 -9.13 25.79 -12.03
CA LEU A 456 -9.67 24.48 -11.67
C LEU A 456 -9.04 23.41 -12.56
N ILE A 457 -8.06 22.68 -12.02
CA ILE A 457 -7.29 21.60 -12.67
C ILE A 457 -6.40 22.11 -13.82
N LEU A 458 -6.96 22.88 -14.75
CA LEU A 458 -6.20 23.69 -15.69
C LEU A 458 -5.73 24.97 -15.00
N ASN A 459 -4.47 25.33 -15.21
CA ASN A 459 -3.90 26.61 -14.84
C ASN A 459 -3.02 27.15 -15.99
N PRO A 460 -2.56 28.41 -15.94
CA PRO A 460 -1.73 28.99 -17.00
C PRO A 460 -0.45 28.21 -17.29
N GLN A 461 0.15 27.57 -16.28
CA GLN A 461 1.37 26.76 -16.44
C GLN A 461 1.10 25.49 -17.26
N LEU A 462 0.03 24.77 -16.94
CA LEU A 462 -0.37 23.57 -17.66
C LEU A 462 -0.82 23.91 -19.09
N GLU A 463 -1.55 25.01 -19.26
CA GLU A 463 -1.92 25.49 -20.60
C GLU A 463 -0.68 25.81 -21.45
N HIS A 464 0.30 26.51 -20.88
CA HIS A 464 1.55 26.81 -21.56
C HIS A 464 2.30 25.54 -21.97
N ARG A 465 2.32 24.52 -21.10
CA ARG A 465 2.93 23.23 -21.39
C ARG A 465 2.24 22.53 -22.57
N ILE A 466 0.91 22.52 -22.62
CA ILE A 466 0.16 21.90 -23.73
C ILE A 466 0.51 22.60 -25.05
N TRP A 467 0.56 23.93 -25.07
CA TRP A 467 0.97 24.68 -26.26
C TRP A 467 2.39 24.34 -26.70
N GLN A 468 3.32 24.26 -25.75
CA GLN A 468 4.70 23.88 -26.03
C GLN A 468 4.79 22.47 -26.65
N GLN A 469 4.06 21.49 -26.09
CA GLN A 469 4.04 20.13 -26.61
C GLN A 469 3.43 20.05 -28.02
N LEU A 470 2.37 20.83 -28.29
CA LEU A 470 1.79 20.95 -29.63
C LEU A 470 2.79 21.54 -30.64
N ASP A 471 3.48 22.63 -30.28
CA ASP A 471 4.49 23.27 -31.13
C ASP A 471 5.68 22.35 -31.41
N GLN A 472 6.03 21.49 -30.44
CA GLN A 472 7.10 20.50 -30.57
C GLN A 472 6.69 19.25 -31.37
N GLY A 473 5.41 19.10 -31.70
CA GLY A 473 4.93 17.95 -32.45
C GLY A 473 4.74 16.68 -31.62
N ASP A 474 4.43 16.80 -30.32
CA ASP A 474 4.16 15.64 -29.46
C ASP A 474 2.95 14.86 -30.00
N SER A 475 3.20 13.63 -30.46
CA SER A 475 2.19 12.85 -31.18
C SER A 475 0.97 12.50 -30.34
N LEU A 476 1.13 12.31 -29.03
CA LEU A 476 0.04 11.92 -28.14
C LEU A 476 -0.82 13.11 -27.76
N VAL A 477 -0.19 14.26 -27.50
CA VAL A 477 -0.91 15.51 -27.25
C VAL A 477 -1.71 15.91 -28.49
N ILE A 478 -1.12 15.79 -29.68
CA ILE A 478 -1.83 16.02 -30.95
C ILE A 478 -3.04 15.10 -31.09
N GLN A 479 -2.87 13.78 -30.91
CA GLN A 479 -3.97 12.82 -31.00
C GLN A 479 -5.07 13.10 -29.99
N GLY A 480 -4.71 13.44 -28.75
CA GLY A 480 -5.69 13.80 -27.72
C GLY A 480 -6.48 15.07 -28.08
N MET A 481 -5.81 16.09 -28.61
CA MET A 481 -6.46 17.32 -29.08
C MET A 481 -7.34 17.09 -30.33
N GLU A 482 -6.98 16.15 -31.19
CA GLU A 482 -7.83 15.71 -32.30
C GLU A 482 -9.11 15.06 -31.78
N LEU A 483 -9.01 14.10 -30.85
CA LEU A 483 -10.15 13.45 -30.21
C LEU A 483 -11.07 14.46 -29.51
N LEU A 484 -10.49 15.38 -28.72
CA LEU A 484 -11.24 16.44 -28.04
C LEU A 484 -12.07 17.27 -29.05
N GLY A 485 -11.47 17.68 -30.16
CA GLY A 485 -12.18 18.42 -31.20
C GLY A 485 -13.26 17.63 -31.90
N ARG A 486 -13.02 16.35 -32.21
CA ARG A 486 -14.05 15.47 -32.81
C ARG A 486 -15.23 15.26 -31.86
N SER A 487 -14.95 15.14 -30.56
CA SER A 487 -16.00 15.10 -29.53
C SER A 487 -16.84 16.37 -29.56
N ALA A 488 -16.20 17.54 -29.55
CA ALA A 488 -16.84 18.85 -29.61
C ALA A 488 -17.69 19.03 -30.88
N ASP A 489 -17.16 18.67 -32.05
CA ASP A 489 -17.89 18.70 -33.32
C ASP A 489 -19.14 17.82 -33.29
N SER A 490 -19.06 16.66 -32.63
CA SER A 490 -20.18 15.74 -32.52
C SER A 490 -21.34 16.29 -31.68
N ILE A 491 -21.07 17.23 -30.77
CA ILE A 491 -22.06 17.88 -29.89
C ILE A 491 -22.81 18.99 -30.62
N LEU A 492 -22.22 19.62 -31.64
CA LEU A 492 -22.84 20.72 -32.40
C LEU A 492 -24.20 20.35 -33.01
N SER A 493 -24.40 19.06 -33.32
CA SER A 493 -25.64 18.54 -33.91
C SER A 493 -26.72 18.15 -32.90
N LEU A 494 -26.41 18.16 -31.60
CA LEU A 494 -27.33 17.73 -30.56
C LEU A 494 -28.25 18.88 -30.15
N GLU A 495 -29.51 18.56 -29.86
CA GLU A 495 -30.42 19.50 -29.23
C GLU A 495 -29.94 19.87 -27.81
N PRO A 496 -30.20 21.10 -27.33
CA PRO A 496 -29.85 21.51 -25.97
C PRO A 496 -30.42 20.57 -24.91
N LEU A 497 -29.69 20.40 -23.81
CA LEU A 497 -30.13 19.55 -22.71
C LEU A 497 -31.47 20.01 -22.13
N VAL A 498 -32.38 19.05 -21.96
CA VAL A 498 -33.70 19.27 -21.36
C VAL A 498 -33.79 18.61 -19.99
N ARG A 499 -34.50 19.26 -19.07
CA ARG A 499 -34.69 18.73 -17.71
C ARG A 499 -35.61 17.51 -17.73
N LYS A 500 -35.02 16.31 -17.86
CA LYS A 500 -35.73 15.03 -17.93
C LYS A 500 -35.45 14.17 -16.70
N MET A 501 -36.49 13.93 -15.89
CA MET A 501 -36.41 13.01 -14.75
C MET A 501 -36.60 11.56 -15.22
N THR A 502 -35.82 10.64 -14.66
CA THR A 502 -36.00 9.19 -14.78
C THR A 502 -36.16 8.61 -13.37
N GLY A 503 -37.39 8.20 -13.03
CA GLY A 503 -37.75 7.94 -11.63
C GLY A 503 -37.53 9.19 -10.78
N LYS A 504 -36.81 9.06 -9.67
CA LYS A 504 -36.45 10.18 -8.76
C LYS A 504 -35.20 10.97 -9.18
N ARG A 505 -34.58 10.65 -10.33
CA ARG A 505 -33.22 11.13 -10.70
C ARG A 505 -33.22 12.02 -11.95
N LEU A 506 -32.45 13.10 -11.90
CA LEU A 506 -31.97 13.91 -13.03
C LEU A 506 -30.58 13.47 -13.51
N LEU A 507 -29.93 12.53 -12.79
CA LEU A 507 -28.54 12.09 -12.94
C LEU A 507 -28.05 11.87 -14.37
N GLY A 508 -28.87 11.26 -15.23
CA GLY A 508 -28.50 11.04 -16.63
C GLY A 508 -28.25 12.35 -17.40
N VAL A 509 -29.06 13.38 -17.14
CA VAL A 509 -28.91 14.71 -17.73
C VAL A 509 -27.69 15.42 -17.15
N SER A 510 -27.46 15.31 -15.84
CA SER A 510 -26.27 15.89 -15.19
C SER A 510 -24.96 15.29 -15.71
N ARG A 511 -24.92 13.97 -15.91
CA ARG A 511 -23.78 13.24 -16.49
C ARG A 511 -23.46 13.70 -17.91
N GLU A 512 -24.50 13.88 -18.72
CA GLU A 512 -24.35 14.37 -20.09
C GLU A 512 -23.90 15.83 -20.11
N ALA A 513 -24.39 16.66 -19.18
CA ALA A 513 -23.96 18.05 -19.04
C ALA A 513 -22.45 18.17 -18.79
N ILE A 514 -21.87 17.36 -17.88
CA ILE A 514 -20.41 17.35 -17.66
C ILE A 514 -19.67 17.11 -18.97
N GLY A 515 -20.02 16.02 -19.68
CA GLY A 515 -19.36 15.64 -20.92
C GLY A 515 -19.45 16.72 -22.00
N ARG A 516 -20.64 17.31 -22.19
CA ARG A 516 -20.85 18.35 -23.21
C ARG A 516 -20.12 19.66 -22.85
N LEU A 517 -20.31 20.15 -21.63
CA LEU A 517 -19.83 21.45 -21.20
C LEU A 517 -18.30 21.50 -21.13
N THR A 518 -17.67 20.50 -20.52
CA THR A 518 -16.19 20.42 -20.40
C THR A 518 -15.50 20.18 -21.74
N THR A 519 -16.11 19.40 -22.63
CA THR A 519 -15.59 19.15 -23.98
C THR A 519 -15.61 20.43 -24.80
N LEU A 520 -16.75 21.13 -24.85
CA LEU A 520 -16.89 22.36 -25.63
C LEU A 520 -15.99 23.48 -25.09
N SER A 521 -15.89 23.64 -23.77
CA SER A 521 -15.05 24.68 -23.16
C SER A 521 -13.56 24.45 -23.41
N LEU A 522 -13.05 23.24 -23.18
CA LEU A 522 -11.63 22.92 -23.40
C LEU A 522 -11.28 22.95 -24.89
N ALA A 523 -12.15 22.39 -25.75
CA ALA A 523 -11.94 22.43 -27.19
C ALA A 523 -11.87 23.88 -27.70
N TYR A 524 -12.77 24.75 -27.26
CA TYR A 524 -12.77 26.16 -27.65
C TYR A 524 -11.51 26.89 -27.16
N ARG A 525 -11.07 26.65 -25.92
CA ARG A 525 -9.88 27.29 -25.33
C ARG A 525 -8.63 27.12 -26.21
N PHE A 526 -8.43 25.93 -26.78
CA PHE A 526 -7.29 25.63 -27.64
C PHE A 526 -7.56 25.79 -29.15
N LYS A 527 -8.77 25.51 -29.65
CA LYS A 527 -9.03 25.56 -31.11
C LYS A 527 -9.60 26.87 -31.62
N ARG A 528 -10.21 27.68 -30.74
CA ARG A 528 -10.85 28.96 -31.09
C ARG A 528 -11.94 28.85 -32.16
N ASP A 529 -12.63 27.71 -32.25
CA ASP A 529 -13.77 27.54 -33.17
C ASP A 529 -15.05 28.13 -32.55
N GLU A 530 -15.51 29.25 -33.09
CA GLU A 530 -16.69 29.98 -32.60
C GLU A 530 -17.96 29.12 -32.53
N ARG A 531 -18.07 28.06 -33.34
CA ARG A 531 -19.23 27.14 -33.30
C ARG A 531 -19.30 26.41 -31.96
N HIS A 532 -18.16 26.02 -31.39
CA HIS A 532 -18.10 25.37 -30.08
C HIS A 532 -18.49 26.35 -28.95
N LEU A 533 -18.06 27.61 -29.01
CA LEU A 533 -18.45 28.63 -28.04
C LEU A 533 -19.95 28.91 -28.07
N LEU A 534 -20.54 29.10 -29.25
CA LEU A 534 -21.98 29.33 -29.39
C LEU A 534 -22.79 28.14 -28.85
N LYS A 535 -22.35 26.92 -29.14
CA LYS A 535 -22.98 25.71 -28.60
C LYS A 535 -22.82 25.60 -27.09
N LEU A 536 -21.66 25.97 -26.54
CA LEU A 536 -21.41 26.00 -25.10
C LEU A 536 -22.39 26.96 -24.40
N GLU A 537 -22.57 28.16 -24.94
CA GLU A 537 -23.53 29.12 -24.39
C GLU A 537 -24.97 28.61 -24.42
N GLU A 538 -25.36 27.93 -25.50
CA GLU A 538 -26.69 27.34 -25.65
C GLU A 538 -26.94 26.27 -24.57
N GLU A 539 -25.99 25.37 -24.35
CA GLU A 539 -26.07 24.31 -23.32
C GLU A 539 -26.06 24.91 -21.90
N LEU A 540 -25.18 25.88 -21.61
CA LEU A 540 -25.16 26.58 -20.33
C LEU A 540 -26.48 27.28 -20.04
N LYS A 541 -27.05 28.01 -21.02
CA LYS A 541 -28.37 28.63 -20.88
C LYS A 541 -29.44 27.58 -20.60
N ALA A 542 -29.42 26.44 -21.27
CA ALA A 542 -30.40 25.39 -21.09
C ALA A 542 -30.40 24.83 -19.65
N VAL A 543 -29.23 24.36 -19.17
CA VAL A 543 -29.14 23.72 -17.84
C VAL A 543 -29.27 24.70 -16.68
N CYS A 544 -28.81 25.95 -16.85
CA CYS A 544 -28.93 26.98 -15.81
C CYS A 544 -30.36 27.52 -15.66
N ASN A 545 -31.19 27.40 -16.71
CA ASN A 545 -32.62 27.76 -16.67
C ASN A 545 -33.54 26.64 -16.15
N PHE A 546 -33.01 25.45 -15.84
CA PHE A 546 -33.79 24.44 -15.12
C PHE A 546 -34.32 25.01 -13.81
N ASN A 547 -35.55 24.66 -13.41
CA ASN A 547 -36.14 25.17 -12.17
C ASN A 547 -35.27 24.85 -10.94
N ASN A 548 -34.69 23.65 -10.87
CA ASN A 548 -33.67 23.21 -9.94
C ASN A 548 -32.83 22.08 -10.56
N TRP A 549 -31.71 21.72 -9.92
CA TRP A 549 -30.87 20.57 -10.28
C TRP A 549 -31.18 19.32 -9.41
N ASN A 550 -32.39 19.25 -8.85
CA ASN A 550 -32.89 18.15 -8.02
C ASN A 550 -32.14 17.90 -6.67
N PRO A 551 -32.21 18.82 -5.70
CA PRO A 551 -31.53 18.66 -4.40
C PRO A 551 -31.96 17.43 -3.58
N SER A 552 -33.15 16.87 -3.83
CA SER A 552 -33.60 15.62 -3.20
C SER A 552 -32.78 14.38 -3.57
N HIS A 553 -31.98 14.46 -4.64
CA HIS A 553 -31.00 13.44 -5.02
C HIS A 553 -29.69 14.15 -5.36
N PHE A 554 -28.87 14.41 -4.34
CA PHE A 554 -27.80 15.40 -4.43
C PHE A 554 -26.67 15.07 -5.43
N LEU A 555 -26.50 13.80 -5.81
CA LEU A 555 -25.63 13.44 -6.94
C LEU A 555 -26.00 14.20 -8.23
N ASP A 556 -27.30 14.44 -8.46
CA ASP A 556 -27.77 15.20 -9.62
C ASP A 556 -27.23 16.64 -9.62
N VAL A 557 -27.23 17.26 -8.44
CA VAL A 557 -26.76 18.63 -8.20
C VAL A 557 -25.25 18.69 -8.35
N ALA A 558 -24.53 17.79 -7.69
CA ALA A 558 -23.07 17.78 -7.65
C ALA A 558 -22.46 17.54 -9.03
N GLU A 559 -23.00 16.57 -9.78
CA GLU A 559 -22.54 16.29 -11.14
C GLU A 559 -22.80 17.48 -12.08
N MET A 560 -23.99 18.11 -12.00
CA MET A 560 -24.31 19.30 -12.80
C MET A 560 -23.40 20.49 -12.43
N ALA A 561 -23.16 20.70 -11.14
CA ALA A 561 -22.32 21.77 -10.62
C ALA A 561 -20.87 21.64 -11.10
N CYS A 562 -20.31 20.42 -11.09
CA CYS A 562 -18.98 20.12 -11.63
C CYS A 562 -18.86 20.56 -13.10
N GLY A 563 -19.79 20.15 -13.96
CA GLY A 563 -19.77 20.48 -15.38
C GLY A 563 -19.86 21.97 -15.66
N VAL A 564 -20.76 22.67 -14.96
CA VAL A 564 -20.93 24.14 -15.10
C VAL A 564 -19.71 24.89 -14.58
N ALA A 565 -19.16 24.50 -13.42
CA ALA A 565 -18.00 25.15 -12.81
C ALA A 565 -16.75 25.07 -13.70
N LEU A 566 -16.42 23.88 -14.20
CA LEU A 566 -15.28 23.69 -15.10
C LEU A 566 -15.47 24.45 -16.43
N ALA A 567 -16.70 24.51 -16.95
CA ALA A 567 -16.96 25.22 -18.20
C ALA A 567 -16.75 26.74 -18.09
N ILE A 568 -17.25 27.36 -17.02
CA ILE A 568 -17.04 28.80 -16.80
C ILE A 568 -15.61 29.14 -16.38
N ASP A 569 -14.91 28.24 -15.68
CA ASP A 569 -13.50 28.47 -15.36
C ASP A 569 -12.60 28.39 -16.61
N TRP A 570 -12.85 27.40 -17.48
CA TRP A 570 -12.01 27.20 -18.66
C TRP A 570 -12.33 28.14 -19.82
N ALA A 571 -13.57 28.59 -19.98
CA ALA A 571 -13.99 29.42 -21.11
C ALA A 571 -14.61 30.78 -20.74
N GLY A 572 -14.71 31.11 -19.45
CA GLY A 572 -15.48 32.25 -18.94
C GLY A 572 -15.11 33.59 -19.54
N GLU A 573 -13.83 33.81 -19.85
CA GLU A 573 -13.34 35.05 -20.47
C GLU A 573 -13.92 35.31 -21.88
N TRP A 574 -14.49 34.29 -22.53
CA TRP A 574 -15.11 34.39 -23.85
C TRP A 574 -16.63 34.22 -23.85
N LEU A 575 -17.21 33.84 -22.72
CA LEU A 575 -18.67 33.77 -22.60
C LEU A 575 -19.27 35.18 -22.65
N SER A 576 -20.48 35.31 -23.18
CA SER A 576 -21.23 36.54 -23.07
C SER A 576 -21.50 36.85 -21.59
N PRO A 577 -21.45 38.13 -21.17
CA PRO A 577 -21.66 38.51 -19.78
C PRO A 577 -23.02 38.06 -19.21
N GLU A 578 -24.02 37.84 -20.08
CA GLU A 578 -25.31 37.30 -19.67
C GLU A 578 -25.22 35.83 -19.25
N VAL A 579 -24.54 35.00 -20.04
CA VAL A 579 -24.38 33.56 -19.81
C VAL A 579 -23.50 33.30 -18.60
N ASP A 580 -22.35 33.97 -18.51
CA ASP A 580 -21.43 33.83 -17.38
C ASP A 580 -22.14 34.14 -16.05
N ARG A 581 -22.82 35.30 -15.99
CA ARG A 581 -23.62 35.68 -14.80
C ARG A 581 -24.76 34.70 -14.50
N LEU A 582 -25.42 34.16 -15.52
CA LEU A 582 -26.48 33.15 -15.35
C LEU A 582 -25.90 31.87 -14.73
N ALA A 583 -24.76 31.40 -15.23
CA ALA A 583 -24.08 30.19 -14.76
C ALA A 583 -23.56 30.35 -13.32
N ARG A 584 -22.88 31.46 -13.00
CA ARG A 584 -22.44 31.79 -11.64
C ARG A 584 -23.60 31.81 -10.65
N LYS A 585 -24.69 32.50 -11.02
CA LYS A 585 -25.91 32.55 -10.19
C LYS A 585 -26.57 31.17 -10.02
N ALA A 586 -26.50 30.30 -11.04
CA ALA A 586 -27.01 28.94 -10.97
C ALA A 586 -26.18 28.08 -10.00
N LEU A 587 -24.84 28.15 -10.05
CA LEU A 587 -23.96 27.46 -9.10
C LEU A 587 -24.29 27.84 -7.66
N VAL A 588 -24.40 29.14 -7.36
CA VAL A 588 -24.74 29.64 -6.02
C VAL A 588 -26.12 29.13 -5.57
N ASN A 589 -27.17 29.33 -6.38
CA ASN A 589 -28.55 29.11 -5.91
C ASN A 589 -29.06 27.67 -6.08
N LYS A 590 -28.48 26.89 -7.01
CA LYS A 590 -28.92 25.52 -7.31
C LYS A 590 -27.95 24.45 -6.79
N ALA A 591 -26.73 24.81 -6.42
CA ALA A 591 -25.75 23.87 -5.86
C ALA A 591 -25.24 24.27 -4.47
N LEU A 592 -24.60 25.43 -4.31
CA LEU A 592 -23.96 25.81 -3.04
C LEU A 592 -24.97 26.01 -1.91
N LYS A 593 -26.01 26.83 -2.11
CA LYS A 593 -27.04 27.05 -1.07
C LYS A 593 -27.77 25.76 -0.65
N PRO A 594 -28.21 24.89 -1.59
CA PRO A 594 -28.79 23.60 -1.21
C PRO A 594 -27.80 22.62 -0.55
N GLY A 595 -26.50 22.73 -0.84
CA GLY A 595 -25.46 21.82 -0.34
C GLY A 595 -24.86 22.18 1.01
N LEU A 596 -25.17 23.37 1.54
CA LEU A 596 -24.66 23.81 2.83
C LEU A 596 -25.52 23.30 3.99
N GLY A 597 -24.87 22.64 4.94
CA GLY A 597 -25.47 22.20 6.19
C GLY A 597 -26.40 20.99 6.06
N ASN A 598 -26.69 20.38 7.21
CA ASN A 598 -27.55 19.20 7.27
C ASN A 598 -29.04 19.60 7.27
N SER A 599 -29.54 20.00 6.10
CA SER A 599 -30.98 19.85 5.84
C SER A 599 -31.30 18.35 5.78
N GLY A 600 -32.48 17.88 6.16
CA GLY A 600 -32.78 16.43 6.20
C GLY A 600 -32.59 15.65 4.88
N GLU A 601 -32.26 16.34 3.78
CA GLU A 601 -31.93 15.80 2.45
C GLU A 601 -30.40 15.65 2.22
N ASN A 602 -29.55 16.18 3.10
CA ASN A 602 -28.09 16.22 2.96
C ASN A 602 -27.34 15.15 3.79
N GLY A 603 -27.94 13.98 3.97
CA GLY A 603 -27.32 12.86 4.70
C GLY A 603 -25.94 12.46 4.15
N TRP A 604 -25.68 12.71 2.87
CA TRP A 604 -24.43 12.44 2.16
C TRP A 604 -23.20 13.17 2.73
N ILE A 605 -23.38 14.27 3.47
CA ILE A 605 -22.27 15.05 4.05
C ILE A 605 -21.43 14.17 4.96
N THR A 606 -22.07 13.34 5.77
CA THR A 606 -21.39 12.59 6.86
C THR A 606 -21.24 11.10 6.57
N THR A 607 -21.54 10.65 5.35
CA THR A 607 -21.35 9.25 4.96
C THR A 607 -19.91 8.96 4.57
N ASP A 608 -19.51 7.70 4.70
CA ASP A 608 -18.20 7.15 4.32
C ASP A 608 -18.17 6.55 2.91
N ASN A 609 -19.19 6.77 2.08
CA ASN A 609 -19.30 6.14 0.76
C ASN A 609 -19.13 7.13 -0.40
N ASN A 610 -19.29 6.63 -1.63
CA ASN A 610 -19.12 7.41 -2.86
C ASN A 610 -19.91 8.73 -2.90
N TRP A 611 -21.08 8.83 -2.24
CA TRP A 611 -21.88 10.07 -2.27
C TRP A 611 -21.14 11.26 -1.66
N ASN A 612 -20.37 11.03 -0.60
CA ASN A 612 -19.58 12.07 0.04
C ASN A 612 -18.55 12.65 -0.95
N LEU A 613 -17.75 11.79 -1.59
CA LEU A 613 -16.70 12.21 -2.53
C LEU A 613 -17.28 12.91 -3.77
N VAL A 614 -18.36 12.37 -4.35
CA VAL A 614 -18.99 12.97 -5.53
C VAL A 614 -19.59 14.33 -5.19
N CYS A 615 -20.33 14.43 -4.09
CA CYS A 615 -21.00 15.66 -3.69
C CYS A 615 -20.02 16.76 -3.26
N HIS A 616 -19.06 16.44 -2.38
CA HIS A 616 -18.07 17.41 -1.95
C HIS A 616 -17.13 17.81 -3.08
N GLY A 617 -16.72 16.89 -3.96
CA GLY A 617 -15.91 17.24 -5.12
C GLY A 617 -16.64 18.21 -6.06
N GLY A 618 -17.89 17.90 -6.42
CA GLY A 618 -18.74 18.76 -7.25
C GLY A 618 -18.94 20.17 -6.67
N LEU A 619 -19.25 20.25 -5.37
CA LEU A 619 -19.46 21.53 -4.68
C LEU A 619 -18.15 22.32 -4.50
N SER A 620 -17.02 21.65 -4.30
CA SER A 620 -15.72 22.32 -4.14
C SER A 620 -15.29 23.01 -5.42
N MET A 621 -15.43 22.34 -6.57
CA MET A 621 -15.21 22.98 -7.88
C MET A 621 -16.14 24.18 -8.08
N ALA A 622 -17.42 24.05 -7.71
CA ALA A 622 -18.38 25.15 -7.80
C ALA A 622 -18.01 26.34 -6.90
N ALA A 623 -17.62 26.09 -5.64
CA ALA A 623 -17.24 27.11 -4.67
C ALA A 623 -15.97 27.85 -5.11
N LEU A 624 -14.96 27.13 -5.62
CA LEU A 624 -13.73 27.75 -6.13
C LEU A 624 -13.98 28.58 -7.41
N ALA A 625 -14.94 28.19 -8.27
CA ALA A 625 -15.27 28.93 -9.50
C ALA A 625 -15.95 30.28 -9.24
N VAL A 626 -16.74 30.39 -8.17
CA VAL A 626 -17.59 31.56 -7.85
C VAL A 626 -17.25 32.19 -6.51
N TYR A 627 -16.04 31.94 -6.00
CA TYR A 627 -15.60 32.42 -4.70
C TYR A 627 -15.78 33.94 -4.58
N GLU A 628 -15.42 34.70 -5.62
CA GLU A 628 -15.56 36.16 -5.63
C GLU A 628 -17.01 36.65 -5.61
N ASP A 629 -17.97 35.82 -6.02
CA ASP A 629 -19.40 36.17 -6.06
C ASP A 629 -20.04 36.07 -4.67
N GLU A 630 -19.69 35.04 -3.88
CA GLU A 630 -20.23 34.76 -2.54
C GLU A 630 -19.15 34.16 -1.59
N PRO A 631 -18.15 34.94 -1.14
CA PRO A 631 -16.95 34.42 -0.46
C PRO A 631 -17.24 33.60 0.80
N GLN A 632 -18.13 34.08 1.67
CA GLN A 632 -18.48 33.38 2.91
C GLN A 632 -19.14 32.03 2.65
N LEU A 633 -20.12 31.98 1.74
CA LEU A 633 -20.80 30.73 1.39
C LEU A 633 -19.81 29.72 0.79
N CYS A 634 -18.89 30.19 -0.05
CA CYS A 634 -17.88 29.33 -0.65
C CYS A 634 -16.89 28.81 0.40
N ALA A 635 -16.45 29.65 1.34
CA ALA A 635 -15.61 29.23 2.45
C ALA A 635 -16.31 28.17 3.32
N ASP A 636 -17.59 28.36 3.64
CA ASP A 636 -18.37 27.39 4.43
C ASP A 636 -18.51 26.04 3.72
N ILE A 637 -18.74 26.05 2.39
CA ILE A 637 -18.82 24.83 1.58
C ILE A 637 -17.47 24.11 1.51
N LEU A 638 -16.38 24.84 1.29
CA LEU A 638 -15.05 24.25 1.22
C LEU A 638 -14.64 23.69 2.58
N HIS A 639 -14.91 24.41 3.66
CA HIS A 639 -14.67 23.94 5.03
C HIS A 639 -15.46 22.64 5.29
N GLN A 640 -16.74 22.60 4.92
CA GLN A 640 -17.57 21.40 5.03
C GLN A 640 -16.99 20.23 4.22
N ALA A 641 -16.46 20.49 3.01
CA ALA A 641 -15.84 19.46 2.20
C ALA A 641 -14.56 18.92 2.84
N VAL A 642 -13.64 19.78 3.26
CA VAL A 642 -12.36 19.34 3.84
C VAL A 642 -12.56 18.60 5.16
N GLU A 643 -13.54 18.99 5.95
CA GLU A 643 -13.90 18.31 7.20
C GLU A 643 -14.42 16.88 6.96
N ASN A 644 -15.18 16.66 5.88
CA ASN A 644 -15.98 15.44 5.73
C ASN A 644 -15.46 14.47 4.65
N ILE A 645 -14.68 14.91 3.67
CA ILE A 645 -14.01 14.03 2.69
C ILE A 645 -13.24 12.89 3.38
N PRO A 646 -12.49 13.12 4.47
CA PRO A 646 -11.79 12.07 5.22
C PRO A 646 -12.64 10.85 5.60
N LEU A 647 -13.94 11.03 5.85
CA LEU A 647 -14.83 9.92 6.19
C LEU A 647 -14.92 8.90 5.06
N ALA A 648 -14.95 9.37 3.81
CA ALA A 648 -15.05 8.55 2.61
C ALA A 648 -13.69 8.17 2.00
N LEU A 649 -12.58 8.52 2.66
CA LEU A 649 -11.25 7.97 2.36
C LEU A 649 -10.99 6.66 3.12
N LYS A 650 -11.66 6.45 4.26
CA LYS A 650 -11.54 5.22 5.06
C LYS A 650 -11.78 3.92 4.27
N PRO A 651 -12.75 3.83 3.35
CA PRO A 651 -12.98 2.60 2.59
C PRO A 651 -11.85 2.20 1.65
N TYR A 652 -10.93 3.10 1.30
CA TYR A 652 -9.76 2.73 0.51
C TYR A 652 -8.76 1.92 1.34
N ALA A 653 -8.75 2.08 2.66
CA ALA A 653 -7.78 1.44 3.53
C ALA A 653 -8.03 -0.07 3.68
N PRO A 654 -6.98 -0.87 3.95
CA PRO A 654 -5.56 -0.46 3.99
C PRO A 654 -4.87 -0.56 2.62
N ASP A 655 -5.38 -1.40 1.72
CA ASP A 655 -4.67 -1.85 0.51
C ASP A 655 -5.23 -1.27 -0.80
N GLY A 656 -6.21 -0.37 -0.72
CA GLY A 656 -6.85 0.25 -1.88
C GLY A 656 -8.02 -0.53 -2.47
N VAL A 657 -8.49 -1.60 -1.80
CA VAL A 657 -9.72 -2.28 -2.22
C VAL A 657 -10.91 -1.38 -1.96
N TYR A 658 -11.63 -1.03 -3.02
CA TYR A 658 -12.87 -0.26 -2.86
C TYR A 658 -14.06 -1.22 -2.65
N PRO A 659 -14.76 -1.16 -1.50
CA PRO A 659 -15.73 -2.18 -1.12
C PRO A 659 -16.96 -2.24 -2.05
N GLU A 660 -17.27 -1.16 -2.77
CA GLU A 660 -18.39 -1.13 -3.71
C GLU A 660 -18.05 -1.71 -5.10
N GLY A 661 -16.83 -2.17 -5.30
CA GLY A 661 -16.34 -2.74 -6.56
C GLY A 661 -15.71 -1.70 -7.52
N VAL A 662 -15.13 -2.21 -8.60
CA VAL A 662 -14.27 -1.44 -9.52
C VAL A 662 -15.00 -0.27 -10.19
N SER A 663 -16.27 -0.47 -10.59
CA SER A 663 -17.05 0.61 -11.22
C SER A 663 -17.28 1.81 -10.28
N TYR A 664 -17.50 1.54 -9.00
CA TYR A 664 -17.67 2.59 -7.99
C TYR A 664 -16.34 3.20 -7.56
N TRP A 665 -15.25 2.44 -7.61
CA TRP A 665 -13.91 3.02 -7.48
C TRP A 665 -13.66 4.09 -8.55
N PHE A 666 -13.90 3.79 -9.83
CA PHE A 666 -13.79 4.82 -10.88
C PHE A 666 -14.69 6.01 -10.61
N TYR A 667 -15.94 5.76 -10.19
CA TYR A 667 -16.89 6.83 -9.92
C TYR A 667 -16.40 7.75 -8.80
N ALA A 668 -16.04 7.20 -7.64
CA ALA A 668 -15.61 7.97 -6.48
C ALA A 668 -14.24 8.64 -6.69
N SER A 669 -13.26 7.87 -7.18
CA SER A 669 -11.89 8.33 -7.40
C SER A 669 -11.80 9.45 -8.44
N THR A 670 -12.64 9.48 -9.47
CA THR A 670 -12.66 10.61 -10.42
C THR A 670 -13.03 11.93 -9.74
N TYR A 671 -14.00 11.95 -8.82
CA TYR A 671 -14.35 13.21 -8.12
C TYR A 671 -13.33 13.56 -7.03
N LEU A 672 -12.76 12.57 -6.34
CA LEU A 672 -11.68 12.79 -5.38
C LEU A 672 -10.47 13.42 -6.06
N THR A 673 -9.98 12.81 -7.15
CA THR A 673 -8.79 13.31 -7.88
C THR A 673 -9.05 14.67 -8.53
N ALA A 674 -10.25 14.90 -9.07
CA ALA A 674 -10.64 16.22 -9.59
C ALA A 674 -10.67 17.30 -8.49
N ALA A 675 -11.19 16.97 -7.31
CA ALA A 675 -11.20 17.89 -6.16
C ALA A 675 -9.79 18.21 -5.68
N ILE A 676 -8.95 17.17 -5.49
CA ILE A 676 -7.54 17.35 -5.11
C ILE A 676 -6.82 18.24 -6.11
N SER A 677 -6.94 17.95 -7.41
CA SER A 677 -6.28 18.76 -8.43
C SER A 677 -6.81 20.19 -8.50
N ALA A 678 -8.10 20.42 -8.24
CA ALA A 678 -8.63 21.77 -8.11
C ALA A 678 -8.09 22.51 -6.88
N TYR A 679 -7.95 21.83 -5.73
CA TYR A 679 -7.35 22.43 -4.54
C TYR A 679 -5.87 22.74 -4.73
N GLU A 680 -5.12 21.85 -5.37
CA GLU A 680 -3.70 22.09 -5.67
C GLU A 680 -3.53 23.30 -6.58
N THR A 681 -4.31 23.38 -7.67
CA THR A 681 -4.18 24.49 -8.63
C THR A 681 -4.73 25.81 -8.09
N ALA A 682 -5.79 25.77 -7.27
CA ALA A 682 -6.43 26.98 -6.76
C ALA A 682 -5.85 27.46 -5.42
N LEU A 683 -5.41 26.56 -4.54
CA LEU A 683 -5.04 26.86 -3.14
C LEU A 683 -3.64 26.35 -2.75
N GLY A 684 -2.98 25.58 -3.61
CA GLY A 684 -1.62 25.08 -3.38
C GLY A 684 -1.52 23.96 -2.33
N THR A 685 -2.59 23.20 -2.11
CA THR A 685 -2.62 22.06 -1.15
C THR A 685 -3.57 20.97 -1.63
N ASP A 686 -3.33 19.73 -1.21
CA ASP A 686 -4.25 18.59 -1.36
C ASP A 686 -4.97 18.23 -0.05
N PHE A 687 -4.77 19.04 1.00
CA PHE A 687 -5.24 18.81 2.37
C PHE A 687 -4.83 17.46 2.98
N GLY A 688 -3.79 16.81 2.45
CA GLY A 688 -3.35 15.48 2.88
C GLY A 688 -4.23 14.33 2.39
N PHE A 689 -5.18 14.58 1.48
CA PHE A 689 -6.06 13.52 0.96
C PHE A 689 -5.30 12.48 0.13
N THR A 690 -4.25 12.88 -0.58
CA THR A 690 -3.41 11.95 -1.36
C THR A 690 -2.71 10.95 -0.44
N GLY A 691 -2.28 11.40 0.74
CA GLY A 691 -1.59 10.57 1.74
C GLY A 691 -2.51 9.67 2.56
N ALA A 692 -3.83 9.70 2.32
CA ALA A 692 -4.75 8.88 3.06
C ALA A 692 -4.54 7.38 2.76
N PRO A 693 -4.64 6.49 3.76
CA PRO A 693 -4.28 5.08 3.62
C PRO A 693 -5.10 4.39 2.52
N GLY A 694 -4.43 3.71 1.59
CA GLY A 694 -5.08 2.96 0.52
C GLY A 694 -5.46 3.80 -0.71
N VAL A 695 -5.46 5.14 -0.64
CA VAL A 695 -5.84 5.98 -1.79
C VAL A 695 -4.88 5.76 -2.95
N MET A 696 -3.57 5.90 -2.73
CA MET A 696 -2.58 5.69 -3.79
C MET A 696 -2.46 4.21 -4.20
N GLU A 697 -2.59 3.29 -3.24
CA GLU A 697 -2.56 1.84 -3.49
C GLU A 697 -3.74 1.37 -4.35
N SER A 698 -4.86 2.07 -4.31
CA SER A 698 -6.07 1.70 -5.05
C SER A 698 -5.94 1.75 -6.57
N ALA A 699 -4.91 2.44 -7.10
CA ALA A 699 -4.56 2.35 -8.51
C ALA A 699 -4.24 0.90 -8.93
N VAL A 700 -3.54 0.15 -8.06
CA VAL A 700 -3.21 -1.27 -8.27
C VAL A 700 -4.49 -2.11 -8.28
N PHE A 701 -5.42 -1.85 -7.35
CA PHE A 701 -6.72 -2.53 -7.31
C PHE A 701 -7.45 -2.42 -8.67
N SER A 702 -7.51 -1.22 -9.26
CA SER A 702 -8.17 -1.03 -10.56
C SER A 702 -7.51 -1.80 -11.71
N GLN A 703 -6.22 -2.08 -11.61
CA GLN A 703 -5.48 -2.88 -12.59
C GLN A 703 -5.77 -4.36 -12.36
N VAL A 704 -5.39 -4.90 -11.18
CA VAL A 704 -5.33 -6.35 -10.90
C VAL A 704 -6.68 -7.07 -10.97
N MET A 705 -7.79 -6.34 -10.88
CA MET A 705 -9.14 -6.90 -11.00
C MET A 705 -9.51 -7.32 -12.43
N ALA A 706 -8.75 -6.91 -13.45
CA ALA A 706 -8.97 -7.31 -14.83
C ALA A 706 -8.34 -8.67 -15.14
N GLY A 707 -9.17 -9.57 -15.68
CA GLY A 707 -8.73 -10.85 -16.23
C GLY A 707 -8.16 -10.73 -17.64
N PRO A 708 -7.53 -11.79 -18.18
CA PRO A 708 -7.03 -11.86 -19.56
C PRO A 708 -8.07 -11.54 -20.64
N SER A 709 -9.35 -11.79 -20.37
CA SER A 709 -10.47 -11.40 -21.25
C SER A 709 -10.67 -9.88 -21.39
N GLY A 710 -9.97 -9.08 -20.57
CA GLY A 710 -10.16 -7.63 -20.46
C GLY A 710 -11.39 -7.24 -19.62
N ASN A 711 -12.12 -8.21 -19.05
CA ASN A 711 -13.23 -7.93 -18.16
C ASN A 711 -12.76 -7.84 -16.71
N TYR A 712 -13.35 -6.93 -15.93
CA TYR A 712 -13.19 -6.88 -14.49
C TYR A 712 -13.91 -8.04 -13.80
N TYR A 713 -13.38 -8.52 -12.67
CA TYR A 713 -14.20 -9.23 -11.69
C TYR A 713 -15.19 -8.23 -11.07
N ASN A 714 -16.44 -8.34 -11.52
CA ASN A 714 -17.50 -7.35 -11.34
C ASN A 714 -18.38 -7.64 -10.12
N PHE A 715 -17.77 -7.97 -8.98
CA PHE A 715 -18.49 -8.22 -7.73
C PHE A 715 -19.34 -7.01 -7.31
N PHE A 716 -20.38 -7.26 -6.53
CA PHE A 716 -21.38 -6.24 -6.13
C PHE A 716 -21.99 -5.51 -7.34
N ASP A 717 -22.22 -4.20 -7.22
CA ASP A 717 -22.83 -3.38 -8.25
C ASP A 717 -21.78 -2.84 -9.25
N SER A 718 -20.94 -3.73 -9.79
CA SER A 718 -19.94 -3.40 -10.81
C SER A 718 -20.30 -3.93 -12.21
N GLY A 719 -19.84 -3.23 -13.24
CA GLY A 719 -19.86 -3.67 -14.63
C GLY A 719 -18.61 -4.50 -15.00
N LEU A 720 -18.70 -5.21 -16.13
CA LEU A 720 -17.62 -6.04 -16.69
C LEU A 720 -16.55 -5.23 -17.41
N GLY A 721 -16.95 -4.19 -18.15
CA GLY A 721 -16.06 -3.40 -19.00
C GLY A 721 -15.37 -2.25 -18.28
N GLY A 722 -14.55 -1.49 -19.02
CA GLY A 722 -13.89 -0.29 -18.53
C GLY A 722 -12.37 -0.43 -18.41
N PHE A 723 -11.85 -1.65 -18.39
CA PHE A 723 -10.42 -1.90 -18.46
C PHE A 723 -9.86 -1.40 -19.80
N HIS A 724 -8.69 -0.77 -19.75
CA HIS A 724 -8.06 -0.10 -20.90
C HIS A 724 -8.98 0.91 -21.63
N SER A 725 -9.94 1.54 -20.93
CA SER A 725 -10.74 2.63 -21.47
C SER A 725 -10.07 4.01 -21.27
N LEU A 726 -10.63 5.05 -21.89
CA LEU A 726 -10.21 6.44 -21.68
C LEU A 726 -10.34 6.86 -20.21
N THR A 727 -11.34 6.34 -19.50
CA THR A 727 -11.51 6.57 -18.06
C THR A 727 -10.41 5.87 -17.27
N HIS A 728 -10.07 4.63 -17.63
CA HIS A 728 -9.02 3.87 -16.97
C HIS A 728 -7.66 4.54 -17.05
N PHE A 729 -7.16 4.77 -18.27
CA PHE A 729 -5.87 5.45 -18.46
C PHE A 729 -5.90 6.89 -17.97
N GLY A 730 -7.02 7.57 -18.15
CA GLY A 730 -7.22 8.94 -17.73
C GLY A 730 -7.15 9.20 -16.23
N LEU A 731 -7.66 8.24 -15.45
CA LEU A 731 -7.58 8.29 -14.00
C LEU A 731 -6.22 7.76 -13.50
N LEU A 732 -5.71 6.69 -14.10
CA LEU A 732 -4.39 6.15 -13.74
C LEU A 732 -3.24 7.11 -14.01
N SER A 733 -3.35 7.98 -15.01
CA SER A 733 -2.34 9.02 -15.23
C SER A 733 -2.23 9.96 -14.04
N TRP A 734 -3.32 10.27 -13.34
CA TRP A 734 -3.29 11.06 -12.11
C TRP A 734 -2.48 10.37 -11.00
N PHE A 735 -2.63 9.05 -10.86
CA PHE A 735 -1.87 8.25 -9.90
C PHE A 735 -0.40 8.12 -10.30
N ALA A 736 -0.13 7.87 -11.58
CA ALA A 736 1.23 7.74 -12.11
C ALA A 736 2.05 9.03 -11.94
N LEU A 737 1.41 10.20 -12.09
CA LEU A 737 2.04 11.51 -11.83
C LEU A 737 2.59 11.64 -10.39
N ARG A 738 1.91 11.05 -9.41
CA ARG A 738 2.23 11.23 -7.97
C ARG A 738 3.06 10.10 -7.39
N SER A 739 2.86 8.89 -7.87
CA SER A 739 3.56 7.70 -7.36
C SER A 739 4.84 7.36 -8.12
N GLY A 740 5.01 7.90 -9.34
CA GLY A 740 6.02 7.38 -10.26
C GLY A 740 5.72 5.95 -10.74
N SER A 741 4.54 5.41 -10.43
CA SER A 741 4.12 4.09 -10.88
C SER A 741 4.02 4.04 -12.40
N GLY A 742 4.16 2.83 -12.93
CA GLY A 742 4.25 2.65 -14.37
C GLY A 742 2.95 2.92 -15.13
N PHE A 743 3.07 3.41 -16.36
CA PHE A 743 1.95 3.70 -17.26
C PHE A 743 2.13 2.93 -18.57
N ASP A 744 1.10 2.19 -19.00
CA ASP A 744 1.15 1.39 -20.23
C ASP A 744 0.85 2.25 -21.47
N TRP A 745 1.88 2.95 -21.94
CA TRP A 745 1.82 3.78 -23.14
C TRP A 745 1.46 3.00 -24.41
N GLY A 746 1.85 1.72 -24.49
CA GLY A 746 1.54 0.88 -25.65
C GLY A 746 0.05 0.57 -25.74
N ALA A 747 -0.55 0.15 -24.62
CA ALA A 747 -1.99 -0.09 -24.55
C ALA A 747 -2.80 1.21 -24.71
N TYR A 748 -2.32 2.33 -24.17
CA TYR A 748 -2.95 3.64 -24.38
C TYR A 748 -2.91 4.06 -25.86
N GLY A 749 -1.77 3.90 -26.55
CA GLY A 749 -1.68 4.17 -27.99
C GLY A 749 -2.65 3.33 -28.82
N ASN A 750 -2.79 2.04 -28.51
CA ASN A 750 -3.77 1.17 -29.16
C ASN A 750 -5.21 1.63 -28.91
N LEU A 751 -5.53 2.07 -27.69
CA LEU A 751 -6.83 2.63 -27.37
C LEU A 751 -7.13 3.88 -28.22
N LEU A 752 -6.17 4.79 -28.38
CA LEU A 752 -6.37 6.00 -29.16
C LEU A 752 -6.76 5.69 -30.61
N GLU A 753 -6.12 4.70 -31.24
CA GLU A 753 -6.49 4.25 -32.59
C GLU A 753 -7.89 3.62 -32.64
N GLN A 754 -8.30 2.87 -31.61
CA GLN A 754 -9.65 2.30 -31.52
C GLN A 754 -10.73 3.38 -31.36
N VAL A 755 -10.52 4.34 -30.45
CA VAL A 755 -11.46 5.45 -30.24
C VAL A 755 -11.55 6.34 -31.47
N ARG A 756 -10.48 6.44 -32.27
CA ARG A 756 -10.49 7.21 -33.52
C ARG A 756 -11.51 6.67 -34.53
N VAL A 757 -11.82 5.37 -34.50
CA VAL A 757 -12.83 4.74 -35.37
C VAL A 757 -14.20 4.58 -34.71
N ASP A 758 -14.29 4.53 -33.38
CA ASP A 758 -15.55 4.40 -32.64
C ASP A 758 -15.87 5.61 -31.75
N MET A 759 -16.70 6.53 -32.28
CA MET A 759 -17.16 7.73 -31.58
C MET A 759 -18.07 7.45 -30.37
N HIS A 760 -18.63 6.24 -30.23
CA HIS A 760 -19.47 5.90 -29.08
C HIS A 760 -18.66 5.90 -27.78
N GLN A 761 -17.43 5.35 -27.82
CA GLN A 761 -16.54 5.34 -26.66
C GLN A 761 -16.20 6.75 -26.18
N LEU A 762 -15.93 7.66 -27.11
CA LEU A 762 -15.62 9.06 -26.81
C LEU A 762 -16.81 9.78 -26.14
N ARG A 763 -18.03 9.56 -26.62
CA ARG A 763 -19.25 10.13 -26.02
C ARG A 763 -19.57 9.55 -24.63
N SER A 764 -19.14 8.33 -24.35
CA SER A 764 -19.31 7.69 -23.04
C SER A 764 -18.26 8.15 -21.99
N ALA A 765 -17.13 8.71 -22.43
CA ALA A 765 -16.04 9.16 -21.57
C ALA A 765 -16.25 10.60 -21.05
N ARG A 766 -17.26 10.80 -20.19
CA ARG A 766 -17.71 12.13 -19.73
C ARG A 766 -16.62 13.01 -19.07
N PHE A 767 -15.54 12.42 -18.55
CA PHE A 767 -14.41 13.10 -17.92
C PHE A 767 -13.15 13.14 -18.79
N TYR A 768 -13.24 12.78 -20.07
CA TYR A 768 -12.09 12.78 -20.98
C TYR A 768 -11.30 14.11 -20.99
N PRO A 769 -11.92 15.30 -20.98
CA PRO A 769 -11.17 16.56 -20.90
C PRO A 769 -10.28 16.68 -19.64
N VAL A 770 -10.77 16.26 -18.47
CA VAL A 770 -10.01 16.25 -17.22
C VAL A 770 -8.88 15.22 -17.27
N HIS A 771 -9.20 14.02 -17.75
CA HIS A 771 -8.23 12.94 -17.93
C HIS A 771 -7.10 13.30 -18.91
N PHE A 772 -7.43 14.02 -19.98
CA PHE A 772 -6.45 14.54 -20.93
C PHE A 772 -5.46 15.48 -20.23
N LEU A 773 -5.94 16.37 -19.35
CA LEU A 773 -5.07 17.26 -18.56
C LEU A 773 -4.12 16.50 -17.62
N ASN A 774 -4.51 15.33 -17.11
CA ASN A 774 -3.59 14.47 -16.36
C ASN A 774 -2.55 13.85 -17.29
N LEU A 775 -2.98 13.32 -18.43
CA LEU A 775 -2.11 12.60 -19.38
C LEU A 775 -0.99 13.48 -19.95
N VAL A 776 -1.28 14.73 -20.32
CA VAL A 776 -0.27 15.66 -20.89
C VAL A 776 0.87 16.02 -19.92
N GLN A 777 0.66 15.80 -18.62
CA GLN A 777 1.66 16.06 -17.60
C GLN A 777 2.68 14.93 -17.45
N LEU A 778 2.35 13.71 -17.90
CA LEU A 778 3.25 12.58 -17.82
C LEU A 778 4.47 12.76 -18.74
N ASN A 779 5.60 12.17 -18.35
CA ASN A 779 6.80 12.09 -19.18
C ASN A 779 6.94 10.68 -19.76
N HIS A 780 6.93 10.59 -21.08
CA HIS A 780 6.99 9.34 -21.83
C HIS A 780 8.36 8.62 -21.73
N GLU A 781 9.42 9.33 -21.37
CA GLU A 781 10.79 8.80 -21.31
C GLU A 781 11.18 8.24 -19.93
N ASN A 782 10.45 8.62 -18.87
CA ASN A 782 10.88 8.43 -17.47
C ASN A 782 9.95 7.53 -16.64
N GLN A 783 8.99 6.83 -17.25
CA GLN A 783 8.08 5.95 -16.50
C GLN A 783 8.23 4.49 -16.93
N ALA A 784 8.48 3.62 -15.95
CA ALA A 784 8.45 2.18 -16.13
C ALA A 784 7.07 1.71 -16.61
N SER A 785 6.95 0.51 -17.17
CA SER A 785 5.64 -0.10 -17.40
C SER A 785 5.06 -0.62 -16.08
N PHE A 786 3.73 -0.63 -15.95
CA PHE A 786 3.09 -1.25 -14.78
C PHE A 786 3.39 -2.75 -14.77
N VAL A 787 3.99 -3.24 -13.68
CA VAL A 787 4.27 -4.67 -13.49
C VAL A 787 3.13 -5.28 -12.71
N TRP A 788 2.43 -6.20 -13.36
CA TRP A 788 1.31 -6.91 -12.76
C TRP A 788 1.81 -7.95 -11.76
N PRO A 789 1.37 -7.90 -10.49
CA PRO A 789 1.73 -8.93 -9.52
C PRO A 789 1.11 -10.27 -9.95
N GLU A 790 1.90 -11.34 -9.88
CA GLU A 790 1.42 -12.72 -10.12
C GLU A 790 0.37 -13.11 -9.07
N LEU A 791 0.60 -12.68 -7.83
CA LEU A 791 -0.24 -12.96 -6.68
C LEU A 791 -0.45 -11.64 -5.95
N TRP A 792 -1.71 -11.32 -5.67
CA TRP A 792 -2.06 -10.11 -4.95
C TRP A 792 -3.22 -10.38 -4.02
N SER A 793 -3.23 -9.72 -2.88
CA SER A 793 -4.37 -9.70 -1.99
C SER A 793 -4.52 -8.32 -1.39
N GLY A 794 -5.75 -7.82 -1.32
CA GLY A 794 -6.09 -6.62 -0.58
C GLY A 794 -7.02 -6.96 0.57
N GLY A 795 -6.77 -6.37 1.74
CA GLY A 795 -7.68 -6.41 2.89
C GLY A 795 -8.80 -5.38 2.81
N GLY A 796 -9.26 -4.92 3.97
CA GLY A 796 -10.36 -3.98 4.09
C GLY A 796 -11.69 -4.67 4.38
N GLU A 797 -12.80 -3.97 4.17
CA GLU A 797 -14.14 -4.53 4.36
C GLU A 797 -14.37 -5.74 3.43
N GLU A 798 -13.96 -5.61 2.16
CA GLU A 798 -14.15 -6.65 1.15
C GLU A 798 -12.79 -7.25 0.75
N PRO A 799 -12.24 -8.23 1.48
CA PRO A 799 -10.95 -8.78 1.14
C PRO A 799 -10.98 -9.50 -0.21
N ILE A 800 -10.03 -9.17 -1.08
CA ILE A 800 -9.89 -9.72 -2.44
C ILE A 800 -8.56 -10.47 -2.56
N VAL A 801 -8.56 -11.54 -3.34
CA VAL A 801 -7.35 -12.23 -3.77
C VAL A 801 -7.32 -12.41 -5.28
N ILE A 802 -6.14 -12.24 -5.86
CA ILE A 802 -5.85 -12.41 -7.28
C ILE A 802 -4.68 -13.39 -7.43
N MET A 803 -4.83 -14.35 -8.34
CA MET A 803 -3.75 -15.20 -8.85
C MET A 803 -3.76 -15.13 -10.37
N ARG A 804 -2.62 -14.84 -11.01
CA ARG A 804 -2.54 -14.69 -12.47
C ARG A 804 -1.21 -15.16 -13.04
N ASP A 805 -1.12 -15.43 -14.34
CA ASP A 805 0.16 -15.79 -14.95
C ASP A 805 1.16 -14.63 -15.04
N ARG A 806 2.46 -14.92 -14.89
CA ARG A 806 3.55 -13.91 -14.89
C ARG A 806 3.71 -13.20 -16.22
N HIS A 807 3.38 -13.87 -17.32
CA HIS A 807 3.66 -13.38 -18.66
C HIS A 807 2.58 -12.44 -19.22
N ASN A 808 1.52 -12.18 -18.45
CA ASN A 808 0.43 -11.27 -18.82
C ASN A 808 -0.09 -11.51 -20.25
N SER A 809 -0.14 -12.78 -20.67
CA SER A 809 -0.68 -13.16 -21.97
C SER A 809 -2.21 -13.09 -21.95
N THR A 810 -2.81 -12.83 -23.11
CA THR A 810 -4.27 -12.91 -23.28
C THR A 810 -4.82 -14.32 -23.08
N ASP A 811 -3.95 -15.33 -23.11
CA ASP A 811 -4.26 -16.76 -22.99
C ASP A 811 -3.81 -17.31 -21.61
N ALA A 812 -3.91 -16.51 -20.54
CA ALA A 812 -3.33 -16.82 -19.22
C ALA A 812 -4.33 -17.38 -18.21
N PHE A 813 -3.80 -18.02 -17.15
CA PHE A 813 -4.52 -18.32 -15.91
C PHE A 813 -4.87 -17.04 -15.17
N PHE A 814 -6.11 -16.94 -14.70
CA PHE A 814 -6.55 -15.88 -13.80
C PHE A 814 -7.63 -16.37 -12.84
N LEU A 815 -7.44 -16.08 -11.56
CA LEU A 815 -8.42 -16.25 -10.51
C LEU A 815 -8.57 -14.91 -9.79
N ALA A 816 -9.82 -14.49 -9.59
CA ALA A 816 -10.16 -13.48 -8.61
C ALA A 816 -11.24 -14.03 -7.68
N ALA A 817 -11.04 -13.91 -6.37
CA ALA A 817 -11.97 -14.40 -5.35
C ALA A 817 -12.12 -13.39 -4.22
N LYS A 818 -13.26 -13.42 -3.52
CA LYS A 818 -13.53 -12.47 -2.45
C LYS A 818 -14.15 -13.07 -1.18
N GLY A 819 -13.95 -12.36 -0.08
CA GLY A 819 -14.69 -12.53 1.18
C GLY A 819 -15.74 -11.43 1.35
N GLY A 820 -15.85 -10.88 2.56
CA GLY A 820 -16.66 -9.68 2.85
C GLY A 820 -18.02 -9.95 3.50
N ARG A 821 -18.91 -8.95 3.47
CA ARG A 821 -20.23 -8.99 4.14
C ARG A 821 -21.33 -8.45 3.23
N ALA A 822 -22.47 -9.14 3.16
CA ALA A 822 -23.58 -8.75 2.29
C ALA A 822 -24.23 -7.41 2.68
N ALA A 823 -24.23 -7.08 3.98
CA ALA A 823 -24.77 -5.82 4.51
C ALA A 823 -23.85 -4.59 4.30
N ASP A 824 -22.68 -4.75 3.69
CA ASP A 824 -21.82 -3.61 3.31
C ASP A 824 -22.46 -2.78 2.18
N ASN A 825 -21.93 -1.58 1.91
CA ASN A 825 -22.54 -0.72 0.90
C ASN A 825 -22.48 -1.38 -0.48
N HIS A 826 -23.62 -1.41 -1.18
CA HIS A 826 -23.80 -2.17 -2.43
C HIS A 826 -23.61 -3.70 -2.33
N GLY A 827 -23.49 -4.26 -1.12
CA GLY A 827 -23.18 -5.67 -0.91
C GLY A 827 -24.22 -6.68 -1.39
N ASN A 828 -23.71 -7.90 -1.60
CA ASN A 828 -24.41 -9.11 -2.04
C ASN A 828 -24.03 -10.31 -1.14
N MET A 829 -24.85 -11.37 -1.14
CA MET A 829 -24.57 -12.63 -0.43
C MET A 829 -23.62 -13.53 -1.24
N ASP A 830 -22.43 -13.03 -1.54
CA ASP A 830 -21.47 -13.62 -2.49
C ASP A 830 -20.11 -13.88 -1.86
N ALA A 831 -20.00 -13.85 -0.53
CA ALA A 831 -18.76 -14.16 0.15
C ALA A 831 -18.30 -15.59 -0.17
N GLY A 832 -17.01 -15.76 -0.47
CA GLY A 832 -16.42 -17.02 -0.96
C GLY A 832 -16.61 -17.26 -2.46
N SER A 833 -17.21 -16.32 -3.20
CA SER A 833 -17.34 -16.37 -4.66
C SER A 833 -16.05 -15.99 -5.39
N PHE A 834 -15.98 -16.42 -6.65
CA PHE A 834 -14.82 -16.25 -7.49
C PHE A 834 -15.17 -16.26 -8.98
N VAL A 835 -14.32 -15.63 -9.79
CA VAL A 835 -14.27 -15.80 -11.25
C VAL A 835 -12.96 -16.48 -11.63
N PHE A 836 -13.03 -17.35 -12.64
CA PHE A 836 -11.88 -18.05 -13.17
C PHE A 836 -11.83 -17.86 -14.68
N GLU A 837 -10.66 -17.44 -15.16
CA GLU A 837 -10.35 -17.39 -16.59
C GLU A 837 -9.15 -18.26 -16.88
N LEU A 838 -9.21 -18.94 -18.01
CA LEU A 838 -8.13 -19.75 -18.53
C LEU A 838 -8.21 -19.73 -20.05
N ASP A 839 -7.05 -19.56 -20.69
CA ASP A 839 -6.92 -19.51 -22.15
C ASP A 839 -7.85 -18.46 -22.79
N GLY A 840 -7.97 -17.29 -22.15
CA GLY A 840 -8.78 -16.16 -22.61
C GLY A 840 -10.30 -16.31 -22.40
N VAL A 841 -10.76 -17.44 -21.84
CA VAL A 841 -12.18 -17.73 -21.61
C VAL A 841 -12.55 -17.49 -20.15
N ARG A 842 -13.57 -16.67 -19.90
CA ARG A 842 -14.20 -16.53 -18.57
C ARG A 842 -15.19 -17.65 -18.34
N TRP A 843 -14.82 -18.60 -17.50
CA TRP A 843 -15.58 -19.82 -17.22
C TRP A 843 -16.70 -19.59 -16.20
N PHE A 844 -16.46 -18.72 -15.22
CA PHE A 844 -17.44 -18.38 -14.18
C PHE A 844 -17.76 -16.90 -14.17
N ILE A 845 -19.03 -16.61 -13.91
CA ILE A 845 -19.62 -15.29 -14.09
C ILE A 845 -20.16 -14.80 -12.76
N ASP A 846 -19.90 -13.53 -12.46
CA ASP A 846 -20.69 -12.80 -11.48
C ASP A 846 -21.80 -12.00 -12.21
N PRO A 847 -23.08 -12.11 -11.80
CA PRO A 847 -24.16 -11.38 -12.43
C PRO A 847 -23.99 -9.85 -12.42
N GLY A 848 -23.26 -9.31 -11.44
CA GLY A 848 -22.96 -7.89 -11.29
C GLY A 848 -24.19 -7.00 -11.12
N ASN A 849 -24.08 -5.76 -11.59
CA ASN A 849 -25.11 -4.75 -11.39
C ASN A 849 -26.42 -4.99 -12.16
N GLN A 850 -27.48 -4.34 -11.68
CA GLN A 850 -28.78 -4.28 -12.34
C GLN A 850 -29.37 -2.87 -12.26
N SER A 851 -30.18 -2.48 -13.25
CA SER A 851 -30.80 -1.13 -13.30
C SER A 851 -31.73 -0.88 -12.11
N TYR A 852 -31.36 0.09 -11.26
CA TYR A 852 -32.11 0.41 -10.04
C TYR A 852 -33.50 0.99 -10.29
N ASN A 853 -33.73 1.72 -11.39
CA ASN A 853 -35.00 2.43 -11.57
C ASN A 853 -36.21 1.47 -11.62
N ALA A 854 -36.06 0.34 -12.31
CA ALA A 854 -37.11 -0.67 -12.36
C ALA A 854 -37.28 -1.36 -11.00
N LEU A 855 -36.16 -1.73 -10.36
CA LEU A 855 -36.16 -2.43 -9.07
C LEU A 855 -36.76 -1.59 -7.94
N GLU A 856 -36.44 -0.30 -7.86
CA GLU A 856 -36.98 0.60 -6.83
C GLU A 856 -38.51 0.74 -6.94
N GLN A 857 -39.06 0.70 -8.16
CA GLN A 857 -40.50 0.74 -8.38
C GLN A 857 -41.19 -0.56 -7.95
N ILE A 858 -40.49 -1.69 -8.04
CA ILE A 858 -41.01 -3.01 -7.68
C ILE A 858 -40.91 -3.25 -6.17
N MET A 859 -39.85 -2.74 -5.52
CA MET A 859 -39.49 -3.11 -4.14
C MET A 859 -39.82 -2.05 -3.09
N ASP A 860 -40.33 -0.87 -3.47
CA ASP A 860 -40.76 0.21 -2.58
C ASP A 860 -39.80 0.50 -1.40
N GLY A 861 -38.53 0.74 -1.73
CA GLY A 861 -37.45 0.99 -0.75
C GLY A 861 -36.72 -0.26 -0.25
N GLY A 862 -37.29 -1.46 -0.45
CA GLY A 862 -36.70 -2.74 -0.07
C GLY A 862 -35.35 -3.03 -0.72
N LEU A 863 -35.07 -2.48 -1.91
CA LEU A 863 -33.78 -2.63 -2.59
C LEU A 863 -32.60 -2.15 -1.72
N TRP A 864 -32.79 -1.13 -0.88
CA TRP A 864 -31.73 -0.55 -0.05
C TRP A 864 -31.76 -1.06 1.40
N ASN A 865 -32.77 -1.85 1.77
CA ASN A 865 -32.84 -2.52 3.06
C ASN A 865 -31.87 -3.71 3.06
N ARG A 866 -30.98 -3.75 4.06
CA ARG A 866 -29.92 -4.77 4.21
C ARG A 866 -30.21 -5.78 5.32
N ALA A 867 -31.36 -5.67 5.98
CA ALA A 867 -31.80 -6.65 6.97
C ALA A 867 -31.94 -8.05 6.34
N GLN A 868 -31.78 -9.11 7.14
CA GLN A 868 -31.84 -10.50 6.66
C GLN A 868 -33.13 -10.84 5.93
N ASP A 869 -34.26 -10.25 6.32
CA ASP A 869 -35.59 -10.50 5.76
C ASP A 869 -35.96 -9.55 4.60
N SER A 870 -34.98 -8.80 4.07
CA SER A 870 -35.19 -7.85 3.00
C SER A 870 -35.61 -8.53 1.69
N PRO A 871 -36.58 -7.98 0.93
CA PRO A 871 -36.91 -8.47 -0.40
C PRO A 871 -35.77 -8.32 -1.41
N ARG A 872 -34.73 -7.52 -1.10
CA ARG A 872 -33.50 -7.42 -1.92
C ARG A 872 -32.88 -8.79 -2.18
N TRP A 873 -32.92 -9.69 -1.21
CA TRP A 873 -32.35 -11.04 -1.33
C TRP A 873 -33.17 -11.99 -2.21
N SER A 874 -34.33 -11.55 -2.72
CA SER A 874 -35.00 -12.30 -3.80
C SER A 874 -34.25 -12.21 -5.13
N LEU A 875 -33.43 -11.18 -5.33
CA LEU A 875 -32.76 -10.94 -6.61
C LEU A 875 -31.62 -11.94 -6.85
N LEU A 876 -31.59 -12.48 -8.06
CA LEU A 876 -30.47 -13.31 -8.53
C LEU A 876 -29.14 -12.56 -8.46
N THR A 877 -29.12 -11.23 -8.58
CA THR A 877 -27.89 -10.43 -8.49
C THR A 877 -27.42 -10.18 -7.06
N LYS A 878 -28.20 -10.57 -6.04
CA LYS A 878 -27.98 -10.20 -4.63
C LYS A 878 -27.89 -11.38 -3.66
N ASN A 879 -28.52 -12.52 -3.96
CA ASN A 879 -28.51 -13.69 -3.08
C ASN A 879 -27.41 -14.68 -3.42
N SER A 880 -27.12 -15.59 -2.48
CA SER A 880 -26.10 -16.62 -2.66
C SER A 880 -26.36 -17.52 -3.85
N GLY A 881 -27.62 -17.77 -4.22
CA GLY A 881 -28.00 -18.55 -5.40
C GLY A 881 -27.50 -17.99 -6.73
N GLY A 882 -27.17 -16.71 -6.81
CA GLY A 882 -26.63 -16.08 -8.02
C GLY A 882 -25.12 -16.07 -8.13
N HIS A 883 -24.39 -16.63 -7.18
CA HIS A 883 -22.92 -16.53 -7.11
C HIS A 883 -22.24 -17.90 -6.92
N SER A 884 -20.97 -17.98 -7.33
CA SER A 884 -20.16 -19.20 -7.25
C SER A 884 -19.64 -19.48 -5.83
N THR A 885 -20.55 -19.76 -4.89
CA THR A 885 -20.24 -19.97 -3.47
C THR A 885 -20.76 -21.33 -2.94
N LEU A 886 -20.70 -21.54 -1.63
CA LEU A 886 -21.26 -22.70 -0.94
C LEU A 886 -22.62 -22.32 -0.32
N VAL A 887 -23.58 -23.24 -0.39
CA VAL A 887 -24.91 -23.11 0.22
C VAL A 887 -25.17 -24.30 1.13
N VAL A 888 -25.64 -24.04 2.35
CA VAL A 888 -25.92 -25.05 3.36
C VAL A 888 -27.43 -25.07 3.62
N ASN A 889 -28.03 -26.25 3.66
CA ASN A 889 -29.48 -26.44 3.88
C ASN A 889 -30.40 -25.77 2.84
N GLY A 890 -29.86 -25.23 1.74
CA GLY A 890 -30.59 -24.38 0.81
C GLY A 890 -30.92 -22.99 1.37
N GLU A 891 -30.26 -22.57 2.45
CA GLU A 891 -30.50 -21.29 3.13
C GLU A 891 -29.59 -20.19 2.58
N GLU A 892 -30.08 -18.95 2.65
CA GLU A 892 -29.31 -17.75 2.31
C GLU A 892 -28.14 -17.55 3.30
N HIS A 893 -27.08 -16.87 2.86
CA HIS A 893 -26.04 -16.43 3.78
C HIS A 893 -26.62 -15.45 4.80
N LEU A 894 -26.06 -15.45 6.01
CA LEU A 894 -26.40 -14.41 6.99
C LEU A 894 -25.89 -13.05 6.51
N ALA A 895 -26.80 -12.09 6.31
CA ALA A 895 -26.53 -10.82 5.66
C ALA A 895 -25.48 -9.98 6.40
N ASP A 896 -25.50 -10.02 7.73
CA ASP A 896 -24.57 -9.27 8.59
C ASP A 896 -23.29 -10.07 8.92
N ALA A 897 -23.17 -11.31 8.46
CA ALA A 897 -21.97 -12.12 8.69
C ALA A 897 -20.85 -11.73 7.72
N ARG A 898 -19.61 -11.68 8.23
CA ARG A 898 -18.41 -11.32 7.48
C ARG A 898 -17.52 -12.53 7.25
N ALA A 899 -16.99 -12.66 6.05
CA ALA A 899 -16.00 -13.67 5.68
C ALA A 899 -14.59 -13.05 5.53
N PRO A 900 -13.70 -13.16 6.54
CA PRO A 900 -12.35 -12.61 6.44
C PRO A 900 -11.41 -13.50 5.61
N LEU A 901 -10.38 -12.88 5.01
CA LEU A 901 -9.19 -13.57 4.52
C LEU A 901 -8.31 -13.89 5.73
N ILE A 902 -8.00 -15.17 5.96
CA ILE A 902 -7.30 -15.66 7.16
C ILE A 902 -5.92 -16.27 6.88
N ARG A 903 -5.57 -16.51 5.61
CA ARG A 903 -4.28 -17.07 5.21
C ARG A 903 -3.85 -16.57 3.84
N ARG A 904 -2.57 -16.22 3.71
CA ARG A 904 -1.92 -15.82 2.46
C ARG A 904 -0.59 -16.57 2.35
N GLU A 905 -0.38 -17.37 1.31
CA GLU A 905 0.91 -18.01 1.08
C GLU A 905 1.39 -17.69 -0.33
N LEU A 906 2.05 -16.55 -0.48
CA LEU A 906 2.47 -16.05 -1.80
C LEU A 906 3.72 -16.77 -2.34
N ARG A 907 4.64 -17.13 -1.44
CA ARG A 907 5.97 -17.67 -1.78
C ARG A 907 6.07 -19.19 -1.63
N ALA A 908 4.98 -19.84 -1.25
CA ALA A 908 4.95 -21.30 -1.16
C ALA A 908 5.07 -21.93 -2.56
N LYS A 909 5.62 -23.15 -2.63
CA LYS A 909 5.66 -23.95 -3.87
C LYS A 909 4.29 -24.08 -4.55
N VAL A 910 3.22 -24.07 -3.75
CA VAL A 910 1.83 -23.98 -4.18
C VAL A 910 1.21 -22.76 -3.51
N PRO A 911 1.10 -21.63 -4.23
CA PRO A 911 0.48 -20.43 -3.68
C PRO A 911 -0.97 -20.67 -3.30
N ARG A 912 -1.38 -20.17 -2.13
CA ARG A 912 -2.77 -20.32 -1.66
C ARG A 912 -3.30 -19.15 -0.84
N PHE A 913 -4.61 -18.97 -0.88
CA PHE A 913 -5.35 -18.02 -0.04
C PHE A 913 -6.54 -18.71 0.60
N THR A 914 -6.83 -18.41 1.87
CA THR A 914 -7.95 -19.03 2.61
C THR A 914 -8.88 -17.98 3.19
N PHE A 915 -10.17 -18.07 2.87
CA PHE A 915 -11.24 -17.33 3.53
C PHE A 915 -11.91 -18.18 4.61
N ASP A 916 -12.29 -17.55 5.72
CA ASP A 916 -13.18 -18.15 6.71
C ASP A 916 -14.62 -17.78 6.37
N LEU A 917 -15.44 -18.77 6.02
CA LEU A 917 -16.85 -18.62 5.65
C LEU A 917 -17.78 -19.01 6.81
N THR A 918 -17.24 -19.42 7.97
CA THR A 918 -18.00 -20.04 9.06
C THR A 918 -19.20 -19.19 9.50
N ALA A 919 -18.98 -17.89 9.67
CA ALA A 919 -20.00 -16.97 10.16
C ALA A 919 -21.23 -16.88 9.23
N LEU A 920 -21.08 -17.15 7.93
CA LEU A 920 -22.15 -17.05 6.94
C LEU A 920 -23.28 -18.05 7.19
N TYR A 921 -22.99 -19.16 7.88
CA TYR A 921 -23.91 -20.29 8.03
C TYR A 921 -24.52 -20.39 9.44
N GLY A 922 -24.15 -19.51 10.38
CA GLY A 922 -24.66 -19.53 11.75
C GLY A 922 -24.57 -20.91 12.40
N ASP A 923 -25.67 -21.38 12.98
CA ASP A 923 -25.73 -22.69 13.64
C ASP A 923 -25.60 -23.89 12.69
N ASN A 924 -25.68 -23.68 11.37
CA ASN A 924 -25.65 -24.76 10.39
C ASN A 924 -24.24 -25.34 10.15
N MET A 925 -23.16 -24.66 10.55
CA MET A 925 -21.79 -25.14 10.43
C MET A 925 -20.97 -24.73 11.66
N GLN A 926 -20.13 -25.63 12.18
CA GLN A 926 -19.17 -25.28 13.24
C GLN A 926 -17.91 -24.62 12.67
N MET A 927 -17.54 -24.97 11.44
CA MET A 927 -16.40 -24.40 10.72
C MET A 927 -16.60 -24.57 9.22
N THR A 928 -16.26 -23.55 8.44
CA THR A 928 -16.21 -23.61 6.98
C THR A 928 -15.09 -22.70 6.50
N LYS A 929 -14.01 -23.28 5.97
CA LYS A 929 -12.90 -22.53 5.37
C LYS A 929 -12.76 -22.89 3.91
N ARG A 930 -12.57 -21.89 3.05
CA ARG A 930 -12.38 -22.07 1.60
C ARG A 930 -10.98 -21.62 1.20
N THR A 931 -10.20 -22.55 0.64
CA THR A 931 -8.84 -22.29 0.17
C THR A 931 -8.76 -22.39 -1.35
N PHE A 932 -8.21 -21.37 -2.00
CA PHE A 932 -7.85 -21.38 -3.42
C PHE A 932 -6.36 -21.65 -3.55
N SER A 933 -5.96 -22.65 -4.33
CA SER A 933 -4.56 -23.05 -4.53
C SER A 933 -4.21 -23.14 -6.02
N ARG A 934 -3.20 -22.40 -6.47
CA ARG A 934 -2.67 -22.50 -7.84
C ARG A 934 -1.68 -23.66 -7.91
N LEU A 935 -2.10 -24.78 -8.50
CA LEU A 935 -1.27 -25.98 -8.63
C LEU A 935 -0.32 -25.93 -9.83
N SER A 936 -0.71 -25.20 -10.88
CA SER A 936 0.08 -24.95 -12.09
C SER A 936 -0.46 -23.72 -12.83
N ASN A 937 0.07 -23.42 -14.02
CA ASN A 937 -0.46 -22.39 -14.91
C ASN A 937 -1.79 -22.77 -15.59
N THR A 938 -2.34 -23.96 -15.32
CA THR A 938 -3.64 -24.39 -15.88
C THR A 938 -4.58 -24.95 -14.83
N ARG A 939 -4.07 -25.26 -13.63
CA ARG A 939 -4.78 -26.05 -12.63
C ARG A 939 -5.01 -25.26 -11.35
N LEU A 940 -6.28 -25.02 -11.05
CA LEU A 940 -6.76 -24.43 -9.81
C LEU A 940 -7.38 -25.53 -8.94
N ARG A 941 -7.06 -25.54 -7.64
CA ARG A 941 -7.78 -26.33 -6.63
C ARG A 941 -8.52 -25.42 -5.67
N ILE A 942 -9.77 -25.76 -5.41
CA ILE A 942 -10.63 -25.14 -4.41
C ILE A 942 -10.87 -26.20 -3.33
N THR A 943 -10.45 -25.90 -2.11
CA THR A 943 -10.57 -26.80 -0.96
C THR A 943 -11.50 -26.18 0.06
N ASP A 944 -12.63 -26.83 0.32
CA ASP A 944 -13.55 -26.47 1.40
C ASP A 944 -13.33 -27.42 2.60
N GLU A 945 -12.79 -26.89 3.70
CA GLU A 945 -12.62 -27.59 4.97
C GLU A 945 -13.83 -27.33 5.87
N LEU A 946 -14.50 -28.39 6.30
CA LEU A 946 -15.82 -28.33 6.91
C LEU A 946 -15.84 -29.03 8.27
N VAL A 947 -16.48 -28.41 9.26
CA VAL A 947 -16.98 -29.10 10.46
C VAL A 947 -18.49 -28.88 10.55
N PHE A 948 -19.25 -29.96 10.40
CA PHE A 948 -20.71 -29.96 10.41
C PHE A 948 -21.26 -29.79 11.82
N SER A 949 -22.39 -29.08 11.91
CA SER A 949 -23.21 -29.04 13.12
C SER A 949 -24.29 -30.14 13.08
N PRO A 950 -25.01 -30.38 14.19
CA PRO A 950 -26.18 -31.25 14.18
C PRO A 950 -27.35 -30.76 13.31
N SER A 951 -27.39 -29.47 12.94
CA SER A 951 -28.45 -28.91 12.09
C SER A 951 -28.12 -28.96 10.60
N THR A 952 -26.88 -29.30 10.20
CA THR A 952 -26.54 -29.51 8.80
C THR A 952 -27.31 -30.69 8.22
N LYS A 953 -27.99 -30.50 7.09
CA LYS A 953 -28.77 -31.54 6.38
C LYS A 953 -28.25 -31.80 4.98
N ASN A 954 -27.91 -30.75 4.25
CA ASN A 954 -27.38 -30.85 2.90
C ASN A 954 -26.38 -29.71 2.63
N LEU A 955 -25.57 -29.94 1.60
CA LEU A 955 -24.54 -29.03 1.14
C LEU A 955 -24.61 -28.94 -0.38
N SER A 956 -24.57 -27.73 -0.90
CA SER A 956 -24.49 -27.45 -2.33
C SER A 956 -23.27 -26.60 -2.61
N TRP A 957 -22.31 -27.15 -3.36
CA TRP A 957 -21.26 -26.36 -3.99
C TRP A 957 -21.76 -25.91 -5.35
N GLN A 958 -21.72 -24.62 -5.64
CA GLN A 958 -22.32 -24.08 -6.86
C GLN A 958 -21.40 -23.14 -7.61
N MET A 959 -21.59 -23.08 -8.93
CA MET A 959 -20.95 -22.11 -9.80
C MET A 959 -21.88 -21.65 -10.92
N ILE A 960 -21.63 -20.42 -11.38
CA ILE A 960 -22.45 -19.72 -12.36
C ILE A 960 -21.67 -19.61 -13.66
N THR A 961 -22.24 -20.11 -14.76
CA THR A 961 -21.54 -20.22 -16.04
C THR A 961 -22.50 -20.05 -17.23
N ARG A 962 -21.93 -19.86 -18.42
CA ARG A 962 -22.64 -19.98 -19.72
C ARG A 962 -22.17 -21.18 -20.53
N ALA A 963 -21.13 -21.87 -20.08
CA ALA A 963 -20.54 -22.99 -20.79
C ALA A 963 -21.55 -24.13 -20.99
N GLU A 964 -21.43 -24.86 -22.10
CA GLU A 964 -22.11 -26.13 -22.27
C GLU A 964 -21.48 -27.19 -21.36
N LEU A 965 -22.31 -28.07 -20.78
CA LEU A 965 -21.92 -28.97 -19.70
C LEU A 965 -22.18 -30.43 -20.08
N TRP A 966 -21.20 -31.30 -19.86
CA TRP A 966 -21.33 -32.75 -20.00
C TRP A 966 -20.83 -33.44 -18.75
N LEU A 967 -21.65 -34.31 -18.18
CA LEU A 967 -21.25 -35.18 -17.08
C LEU A 967 -20.35 -36.29 -17.63
N GLU A 968 -19.17 -36.45 -17.06
CA GLU A 968 -18.21 -37.49 -17.42
C GLU A 968 -17.80 -38.28 -16.16
N GLU A 969 -17.19 -39.45 -16.35
CA GLU A 969 -16.66 -40.24 -15.24
C GLU A 969 -15.52 -39.45 -14.55
N GLY A 970 -15.75 -39.03 -13.29
CA GLY A 970 -14.79 -38.22 -12.53
C GLY A 970 -15.08 -36.72 -12.44
N GLY A 971 -16.14 -36.21 -13.09
CA GLY A 971 -16.57 -34.82 -12.92
C GLY A 971 -17.43 -34.24 -14.04
N VAL A 972 -17.21 -32.97 -14.37
CA VAL A 972 -17.96 -32.24 -15.41
C VAL A 972 -17.02 -31.61 -16.42
N LYS A 973 -17.29 -31.82 -17.71
CA LYS A 973 -16.64 -31.12 -18.82
C LYS A 973 -17.45 -29.87 -19.19
N LEU A 974 -16.76 -28.74 -19.31
CA LEU A 974 -17.30 -27.45 -19.72
C LEU A 974 -16.72 -27.08 -21.09
N GLN A 975 -17.54 -26.56 -22.00
CA GLN A 975 -17.08 -26.03 -23.28
C GLN A 975 -17.70 -24.65 -23.56
N GLN A 976 -16.84 -23.69 -23.90
CA GLN A 976 -17.23 -22.32 -24.24
C GLN A 976 -16.17 -21.73 -25.18
N ASP A 977 -16.60 -20.94 -26.17
CA ASP A 977 -15.71 -20.19 -27.08
C ASP A 977 -14.60 -21.05 -27.75
N GLY A 978 -14.88 -22.34 -27.98
CA GLY A 978 -13.93 -23.29 -28.56
C GLY A 978 -12.90 -23.87 -27.57
N ALA A 979 -12.84 -23.37 -26.33
CA ALA A 979 -12.01 -23.92 -25.27
C ALA A 979 -12.74 -25.00 -24.46
N THR A 980 -12.01 -25.77 -23.66
CA THR A 980 -12.55 -26.81 -22.78
C THR A 980 -11.93 -26.71 -21.39
N LEU A 981 -12.77 -26.82 -20.35
CA LEU A 981 -12.34 -26.89 -18.95
C LEU A 981 -12.93 -28.15 -18.32
N TYR A 982 -12.14 -28.84 -17.51
CA TYR A 982 -12.57 -30.01 -16.75
C TYR A 982 -12.66 -29.64 -15.28
N LEU A 983 -13.84 -29.84 -14.71
CA LEU A 983 -14.08 -29.79 -13.27
C LEU A 983 -13.98 -31.22 -12.72
N ARG A 984 -12.92 -31.50 -11.98
CA ARG A 984 -12.67 -32.79 -11.33
C ARG A 984 -13.26 -32.81 -9.93
N LEU A 985 -13.96 -33.91 -9.64
CA LEU A 985 -14.57 -34.21 -8.36
C LEU A 985 -13.86 -35.42 -7.73
N PRO A 986 -12.70 -35.22 -7.09
CA PRO A 986 -12.12 -36.27 -6.26
C PRO A 986 -13.02 -36.50 -5.04
N SER A 987 -13.95 -37.45 -5.12
CA SER A 987 -14.84 -37.74 -4.01
C SER A 987 -14.94 -39.24 -3.75
N GLU A 988 -14.52 -39.63 -2.54
CA GLU A 988 -14.88 -40.90 -1.90
C GLU A 988 -16.33 -40.88 -1.39
N VAL A 989 -17.00 -39.71 -1.42
CA VAL A 989 -18.37 -39.47 -0.94
C VAL A 989 -19.35 -39.40 -2.13
N PRO A 990 -20.51 -40.08 -2.07
CA PRO A 990 -21.56 -39.93 -3.08
C PRO A 990 -22.01 -38.47 -3.27
N PHE A 991 -22.24 -38.06 -4.52
CA PHE A 991 -22.72 -36.72 -4.85
C PHE A 991 -23.73 -36.76 -6.01
N GLU A 992 -24.57 -35.72 -6.10
CA GLU A 992 -25.49 -35.50 -7.22
C GLU A 992 -25.12 -34.20 -7.93
N VAL A 993 -25.00 -34.25 -9.26
CA VAL A 993 -24.75 -33.05 -10.07
C VAL A 993 -26.06 -32.57 -10.70
N LYS A 994 -26.38 -31.28 -10.51
CA LYS A 994 -27.56 -30.62 -11.09
C LYS A 994 -27.17 -29.41 -11.92
N VAL A 995 -27.83 -29.26 -13.07
CA VAL A 995 -27.73 -28.05 -13.90
C VAL A 995 -29.08 -27.34 -13.86
N VAL A 996 -29.10 -26.12 -13.33
CA VAL A 996 -30.30 -25.28 -13.23
C VAL A 996 -30.19 -24.18 -14.28
N SER A 997 -31.16 -24.10 -15.20
CA SER A 997 -31.25 -22.96 -16.12
C SER A 997 -31.63 -21.70 -15.35
N LEU A 998 -30.90 -20.61 -15.59
CA LEU A 998 -31.21 -19.26 -15.10
C LEU A 998 -31.53 -18.31 -16.27
N ASP A 999 -31.78 -18.89 -17.45
CA ASP A 999 -32.29 -18.24 -18.65
C ASP A 999 -33.53 -19.00 -19.16
N PRO A 1000 -34.74 -18.42 -19.11
CA PRO A 1000 -35.05 -17.11 -18.53
C PRO A 1000 -34.82 -17.09 -17.01
N PRO A 1001 -34.59 -15.91 -16.41
CA PRO A 1001 -34.27 -15.82 -14.99
C PRO A 1001 -35.47 -16.17 -14.09
N PRO A 1002 -35.24 -16.57 -12.82
CA PRO A 1002 -36.28 -17.08 -11.93
C PRO A 1002 -37.42 -16.09 -11.68
N LEU A 1003 -37.11 -14.79 -11.59
CA LEU A 1003 -38.09 -13.73 -11.41
C LEU A 1003 -38.19 -12.86 -12.68
N PRO A 1004 -39.38 -12.37 -13.06
CA PRO A 1004 -39.55 -11.54 -14.27
C PRO A 1004 -38.76 -10.24 -14.28
N TYR A 1005 -38.28 -9.81 -13.10
CA TYR A 1005 -37.50 -8.60 -12.90
C TYR A 1005 -36.07 -8.88 -12.52
N ASP A 1006 -35.61 -10.13 -12.54
CA ASP A 1006 -34.19 -10.43 -12.43
C ASP A 1006 -33.44 -10.00 -13.70
N LYS A 1007 -32.12 -9.83 -13.56
CA LYS A 1007 -31.25 -9.56 -14.70
C LYS A 1007 -31.22 -10.77 -15.63
N GLU A 1008 -31.56 -10.53 -16.90
CA GLU A 1008 -31.43 -11.53 -17.96
C GLU A 1008 -29.99 -11.60 -18.45
N ILE A 1009 -29.42 -12.81 -18.47
CA ILE A 1009 -28.10 -13.11 -19.03
C ILE A 1009 -28.27 -14.34 -19.91
N GLU A 1010 -28.06 -14.18 -21.22
CA GLU A 1010 -28.26 -15.25 -22.21
C GLU A 1010 -27.44 -16.51 -21.88
N GLY A 1011 -28.10 -17.66 -21.81
CA GLY A 1011 -27.47 -18.96 -21.56
C GLY A 1011 -26.94 -19.15 -20.14
N LEU A 1012 -27.29 -18.28 -19.19
CA LEU A 1012 -26.86 -18.39 -17.80
C LEU A 1012 -27.41 -19.67 -17.15
N LYS A 1013 -26.53 -20.43 -16.51
CA LYS A 1013 -26.88 -21.65 -15.78
C LYS A 1013 -26.07 -21.77 -14.51
N ARG A 1014 -26.65 -22.43 -13.51
CA ARG A 1014 -26.00 -22.79 -12.25
C ARG A 1014 -25.71 -24.28 -12.24
N LEU A 1015 -24.44 -24.63 -12.12
CA LEU A 1015 -24.01 -26.00 -11.86
C LEU A 1015 -23.89 -26.19 -10.35
N GLU A 1016 -24.60 -27.17 -9.81
CA GLU A 1016 -24.63 -27.51 -8.40
C GLU A 1016 -24.13 -28.94 -8.18
N ILE A 1017 -23.26 -29.12 -7.20
CA ILE A 1017 -22.84 -30.42 -6.70
C ILE A 1017 -23.41 -30.55 -5.29
N HIS A 1018 -24.26 -31.54 -5.11
CA HIS A 1018 -25.04 -31.76 -3.90
C HIS A 1018 -24.54 -32.96 -3.12
N TRP A 1019 -24.47 -32.79 -1.81
CA TRP A 1019 -24.24 -33.86 -0.86
C TRP A 1019 -25.30 -33.84 0.23
N LEU A 1020 -25.71 -35.01 0.71
CA LEU A 1020 -26.46 -35.11 1.95
C LEU A 1020 -25.50 -35.21 3.12
N ARG A 1021 -25.90 -34.65 4.27
CA ARG A 1021 -25.09 -34.73 5.49
C ARG A 1021 -24.77 -36.19 5.86
N GLU A 1022 -25.69 -37.11 5.62
CA GLU A 1022 -25.55 -38.52 5.96
C GLU A 1022 -24.51 -39.28 5.12
N ASP A 1023 -24.10 -38.72 3.97
CA ASP A 1023 -23.09 -39.33 3.10
C ASP A 1023 -21.66 -39.19 3.67
N PHE A 1024 -21.44 -38.24 4.58
CA PHE A 1024 -20.13 -37.98 5.19
C PHE A 1024 -19.88 -38.84 6.44
N GLN A 1025 -18.70 -39.46 6.50
CA GLN A 1025 -18.24 -40.14 7.72
C GLN A 1025 -17.76 -39.13 8.77
N GLY A 1026 -18.33 -39.21 9.98
CA GLY A 1026 -17.98 -38.27 11.06
C GLY A 1026 -18.63 -36.90 10.87
N ASN A 1027 -18.07 -35.87 11.53
CA ASN A 1027 -18.55 -34.48 11.46
C ASN A 1027 -17.58 -33.54 10.73
N THR A 1028 -16.48 -34.04 10.19
CA THR A 1028 -15.49 -33.25 9.45
C THR A 1028 -15.41 -33.71 8.00
N ALA A 1029 -15.24 -32.80 7.07
CA ALA A 1029 -15.03 -33.13 5.67
C ALA A 1029 -14.03 -32.17 5.01
N ILE A 1030 -13.34 -32.66 3.98
CA ILE A 1030 -12.51 -31.85 3.10
C ILE A 1030 -12.98 -32.13 1.68
N LEU A 1031 -13.55 -31.12 1.03
CA LEU A 1031 -13.95 -31.19 -0.37
C LEU A 1031 -12.87 -30.55 -1.21
N ASN A 1032 -12.32 -31.31 -2.17
CA ASN A 1032 -11.39 -30.77 -3.15
C ASN A 1032 -12.09 -30.74 -4.50
N ILE A 1033 -12.15 -29.57 -5.12
CA ILE A 1033 -12.64 -29.40 -6.50
C ILE A 1033 -11.49 -28.83 -7.30
N GLU A 1034 -11.20 -29.44 -8.45
CA GLU A 1034 -10.12 -28.97 -9.31
C GLU A 1034 -10.62 -28.58 -10.69
N LEU A 1035 -10.02 -27.53 -11.22
CA LEU A 1035 -10.31 -27.00 -12.54
C LEU A 1035 -9.02 -27.06 -13.35
N ASP A 1036 -9.07 -27.67 -14.53
CA ASP A 1036 -7.90 -27.87 -15.39
C ASP A 1036 -8.30 -27.89 -16.88
N SER A 1037 -7.43 -27.42 -17.77
CA SER A 1037 -7.63 -27.58 -19.22
C SER A 1037 -7.31 -29.00 -19.70
N LYS A 1038 -6.62 -29.79 -18.88
CA LYS A 1038 -6.31 -31.19 -19.17
C LYS A 1038 -7.45 -32.12 -18.76
N PRO A 1039 -7.76 -33.17 -19.56
CA PRO A 1039 -8.82 -34.14 -19.26
C PRO A 1039 -8.58 -34.90 -17.96
N PHE A 1040 -9.63 -35.61 -17.48
CA PHE A 1040 -9.67 -36.37 -16.23
C PHE A 1040 -8.48 -37.30 -16.01
#